data_AF-A0A8D8QVZ5-F1
#
_entry.id   AF-A0A8D8QVZ5-F1
#
_cell.length_a   1.000
_cell.length_b   1.000
_cell.length_c   1.000
_cell.angle_alpha   90.00
_cell.angle_beta   90.00
_cell.angle_gamma   90.00
#
_symmetry.space_group_name_H-M   'P 1'
#
loop_
_entity.id
_entity.type
_entity.pdbx_description
1 polymer ?
#
loop_
_entity_poly.entity_id
_entity_poly.type
_entity_poly.pdbx_seq_one_letter_code
_entity_poly.pdbx_strand_id
1 'polypeptide(L)'
;MSMLMNGAGGAGGLDVLESLLGGSQQQQQQVQQRPHTWYAQSSPSSQQQQQLLQQQTLLQQQQQARLVNNSLNNLTQDLKNYSIRDIEAVLLLENETNWGEPNGGGPASPYGGMYKQEPSRSEQTLLRANNALTDPALSLQQIQQQQLAQAKYKQALDLQQQQQNDEQKQQQHQLMLLNSEIARLQQHNLQQQQLVAQQQLQQQQREEYLRQANTVAAVTSSGGGYNLQHSLSSPNMMTNYHPNAVNPVNPGGVGHYVNSNQVQPGAANPLQHATSVASFPPPQTQHQQQQVGKLMNGHLEQQHLLQQQQQQQQQPQKPQQQPQQQQQKPQQQAPQPAQQQAPKQQQSQPAQVQQAGPSQQQQGGGGGGKKKGGKGGAGGGDAGVAQVTAQVQQMSVVPTVTGSGGKGLYQIPRRQNKTGGTLGQRIQVDTNHFAISFKNPDLVIFHYDVAIDPDTPVRYMRPVIAETAKKHFPRAAFGYDGKKNLFSKGALPFGVAMTATVTIYDVERMKDKEYKVEIKKAQEINFASIVKYMNTGVDQPQIAIQALDVILREPSCVNPEFVRVGRSYFSKPDPRRLVDLGDGLHLWPGFYQSSRIGWRPFLNVDVAHKGFPVQMHVIDIIKDICRGQLPPELNDYDKVSLKTRVGNLKVIYEIPNQPNSRKIYKVNKIVGSALQERFKPEQGSAEITIADYFSRSKNYRLQFPKYPCFQVGSVANNSRIPCELCTLQGGQVVNKKMNETQTAAMVKAAATGTDIRRQKVMDAMRKINFGNCALLKDFGIGVSDQMERVNARILPPPTVGYDNNRTILVQKGVWRADKFIKPTKITSWAYVNMVHGRPPNWRSLCDNFPGGANSVGMEFPKNPSMVFEDQRENNRNLHNVFAQCKQKGVQVVFVAVPNSGDVYSKVKQVAELEVGVLTQCLREKTLFKMNPATTGNILLKLNAKLNGINHYVKDLKKPRILGKPTIIFGADVTHPSPDETSIPSVAAVTSSYDPAAFKYNMMWNLQDPRVEIIEGLQTFVETQLKFFINANKRKPEHIIFYRDGVSEGQFQQVMGAELTAIKRACQAIESNYNPPVTFLVVQKRHHTRFFPSSPAEGDGSRNNNVRPGTIVDTTITHPTDLDFYLVSHASIQGTARPTKYYRLWDEAKLTDDETEEMTYYLCHLFSRCTRSVSYPAPTYYAHLAAFRGRVYIKNRHINLDNLPRENNTVVAKPDFLQANPMYFV
;
A
#
# COMPACT_ATOMS: atom_id res chain seq x y z
N MET A 1 21.50 47.33 -22.65
CA MET A 1 22.02 48.72 -22.60
C MET A 1 21.66 49.32 -21.26
N SER A 2 22.55 50.08 -20.63
CA SER A 2 22.21 51.00 -19.54
C SER A 2 23.26 52.12 -19.46
N MET A 3 22.81 53.35 -19.65
CA MET A 3 23.43 54.66 -19.46
C MET A 3 22.25 55.64 -19.44
N LEU A 4 22.20 56.74 -18.69
CA LEU A 4 23.14 57.34 -17.73
C LEU A 4 22.39 58.35 -16.80
N MET A 5 23.12 59.07 -15.95
CA MET A 5 22.77 60.35 -15.28
C MET A 5 21.93 60.37 -13.97
N ASN A 6 22.60 60.88 -12.92
CA ASN A 6 22.30 62.06 -12.06
C ASN A 6 20.95 62.20 -11.30
N GLY A 7 20.90 62.81 -10.09
CA GLY A 7 21.99 63.25 -9.18
C GLY A 7 21.63 64.40 -8.21
N ALA A 8 22.51 64.63 -7.21
CA ALA A 8 22.70 65.82 -6.33
C ALA A 8 21.80 66.06 -5.08
N GLY A 9 22.43 66.61 -4.02
CA GLY A 9 21.86 67.14 -2.75
C GLY A 9 21.63 66.11 -1.62
N GLY A 10 22.07 66.25 -0.36
CA GLY A 10 22.83 67.30 0.37
C GLY A 10 22.00 67.96 1.50
N ALA A 11 22.50 68.28 2.71
CA ALA A 11 23.77 68.00 3.41
C ALA A 11 23.65 68.34 4.93
N GLY A 12 24.63 67.97 5.78
CA GLY A 12 24.89 68.62 7.09
C GLY A 12 24.92 67.73 8.35
N GLY A 13 25.84 68.05 9.28
CA GLY A 13 25.86 67.54 10.68
C GLY A 13 27.09 66.71 11.09
N LEU A 14 27.97 67.27 11.93
CA LEU A 14 29.11 66.60 12.61
C LEU A 14 28.89 66.68 14.13
N ASP A 15 29.39 65.73 14.94
CA ASP A 15 30.63 65.89 15.74
C ASP A 15 30.94 64.75 16.75
N VAL A 16 32.15 64.81 17.34
CA VAL A 16 32.67 64.08 18.54
C VAL A 16 33.09 62.59 18.44
N LEU A 17 34.33 62.38 17.99
CA LEU A 17 35.48 61.70 18.66
C LEU A 17 35.32 60.45 19.58
N GLU A 18 36.15 59.43 19.27
CA GLU A 18 37.06 58.61 20.16
C GLU A 18 36.53 57.76 21.34
N SER A 19 37.18 56.64 21.75
CA SER A 19 38.18 55.73 21.13
C SER A 19 38.28 54.38 21.93
N LEU A 20 39.39 53.62 21.79
CA LEU A 20 39.71 52.26 22.33
C LEU A 20 39.16 51.07 21.51
N LEU A 21 39.79 50.52 20.46
CA LEU A 21 41.20 50.19 20.07
C LEU A 21 41.71 48.79 20.51
N GLY A 22 42.39 48.12 19.56
CA GLY A 22 43.18 46.89 19.74
C GLY A 22 42.58 45.63 19.08
N GLY A 23 43.16 45.02 18.05
CA GLY A 23 44.30 45.43 17.23
C GLY A 23 44.66 44.44 16.09
N SER A 24 45.16 45.00 14.97
CA SER A 24 46.33 44.57 14.15
C SER A 24 46.91 43.12 14.25
N GLN A 25 47.41 42.47 13.19
CA GLN A 25 47.62 42.88 11.77
C GLN A 25 47.84 41.69 10.79
N GLN A 26 48.19 42.01 9.55
CA GLN A 26 48.42 41.16 8.37
C GLN A 26 49.60 40.17 8.48
N GLN A 27 49.58 39.06 7.72
CA GLN A 27 50.46 38.85 6.55
C GLN A 27 50.06 37.61 5.69
N GLN A 28 50.85 37.27 4.66
CA GLN A 28 50.44 36.43 3.51
C GLN A 28 51.18 35.08 3.38
N GLN A 29 50.66 34.27 2.45
CA GLN A 29 51.38 33.39 1.49
C GLN A 29 51.67 31.88 1.77
N GLN A 30 51.43 31.12 0.69
CA GLN A 30 52.04 29.85 0.23
C GLN A 30 51.77 28.47 0.92
N VAL A 31 50.94 27.68 0.22
CA VAL A 31 51.24 26.34 -0.38
C VAL A 31 51.78 25.18 0.50
N GLN A 32 50.94 24.14 0.64
CA GLN A 32 51.21 22.69 0.77
C GLN A 32 52.39 22.17 1.64
N GLN A 33 52.06 21.38 2.68
CA GLN A 33 52.15 19.90 2.69
C GLN A 33 51.54 19.30 3.99
N ARG A 34 51.44 17.96 4.11
CA ARG A 34 51.01 17.24 5.34
C ARG A 34 52.23 16.77 6.15
N PRO A 35 52.08 16.51 7.47
CA PRO A 35 51.78 15.13 7.88
C PRO A 35 50.69 15.02 8.98
N HIS A 36 50.43 13.80 9.45
CA HIS A 36 49.51 13.51 10.56
C HIS A 36 50.22 13.64 11.92
N THR A 37 49.56 14.14 12.97
CA THR A 37 49.08 13.33 14.12
C THR A 37 48.44 14.16 15.25
N TRP A 38 47.40 13.57 15.84
CA TRP A 38 46.79 13.78 17.17
C TRP A 38 47.15 15.00 18.04
N TYR A 39 46.10 15.72 18.46
CA TYR A 39 45.87 15.98 19.89
C TYR A 39 44.43 15.59 20.23
N ALA A 40 44.21 14.93 21.37
CA ALA A 40 42.88 14.56 21.85
C ALA A 40 42.45 15.51 22.96
N GLN A 41 41.25 16.06 22.85
CA GLN A 41 40.49 16.56 24.01
C GLN A 41 39.31 15.62 24.26
N SER A 42 39.15 15.22 25.51
CA SER A 42 38.17 14.22 25.93
C SER A 42 36.74 14.75 25.76
N SER A 43 35.90 13.96 25.09
CA SER A 43 34.45 14.09 25.25
C SER A 43 34.07 13.78 26.71
N PRO A 44 33.05 14.44 27.31
CA PRO A 44 32.58 14.11 28.65
C PRO A 44 32.18 12.63 28.73
N SER A 45 32.39 12.01 29.89
CA SER A 45 31.99 10.61 30.07
C SER A 45 30.47 10.46 29.92
N SER A 46 30.00 9.27 29.54
CA SER A 46 28.57 8.98 29.42
C SER A 46 27.81 9.22 30.74
N GLN A 47 28.47 9.06 31.89
CA GLN A 47 27.94 9.45 33.20
C GLN A 47 27.77 10.96 33.35
N GLN A 48 28.73 11.78 32.92
CA GLN A 48 28.60 13.25 32.97
C GLN A 48 27.48 13.74 32.04
N GLN A 49 27.33 13.16 30.85
CA GLN A 49 26.20 13.47 29.96
C GLN A 49 24.85 13.05 30.57
N GLN A 50 24.79 11.89 31.25
CA GLN A 50 23.58 11.46 31.97
C GLN A 50 23.27 12.36 33.18
N GLN A 51 24.26 12.82 33.95
CA GLN A 51 24.06 13.77 35.04
C GLN A 51 23.53 15.13 34.52
N LEU A 52 24.09 15.64 33.41
CA LEU A 52 23.58 16.87 32.79
C LEU A 52 22.12 16.70 32.34
N LEU A 53 21.78 15.55 31.73
CA LEU A 53 20.43 15.27 31.25
C LEU A 53 19.43 15.09 32.41
N GLN A 54 19.83 14.42 33.50
CA GLN A 54 19.04 14.33 34.72
C GLN A 54 18.81 15.72 35.35
N GLN A 55 19.85 16.55 35.44
CA GLN A 55 19.75 17.89 36.01
C GLN A 55 18.85 18.81 35.17
N GLN A 56 18.94 18.74 33.84
CA GLN A 56 18.02 19.45 32.93
C GLN A 56 16.57 18.93 33.07
N THR A 57 16.38 17.62 33.17
CA THR A 57 15.04 17.01 33.37
C THR A 57 14.42 17.47 34.69
N LEU A 58 15.20 17.50 35.78
CA LEU A 58 14.77 17.98 37.08
C LEU A 58 14.39 19.47 37.05
N LEU A 59 15.19 20.30 36.35
CA LEU A 59 14.89 21.72 36.16
C LEU A 59 13.56 21.92 35.39
N GLN A 60 13.35 21.13 34.35
CA GLN A 60 12.14 21.19 33.51
C GLN A 60 10.89 20.73 34.29
N GLN A 61 11.01 19.69 35.13
CA GLN A 61 9.94 19.27 36.05
C GLN A 61 9.64 20.34 37.10
N GLN A 62 10.65 21.00 37.68
CA GLN A 62 10.44 22.12 38.61
C GLN A 62 9.77 23.32 37.94
N GLN A 63 10.10 23.61 36.68
CA GLN A 63 9.41 24.65 35.90
C GLN A 63 7.94 24.28 35.63
N GLN A 64 7.64 23.04 35.25
CA GLN A 64 6.26 22.58 35.10
C GLN A 64 5.47 22.64 36.42
N ALA A 65 6.06 22.22 37.55
CA ALA A 65 5.43 22.32 38.86
C ALA A 65 5.10 23.77 39.25
N ARG A 66 6.00 24.73 38.96
CA ARG A 66 5.73 26.17 39.16
C ARG A 66 4.60 26.68 38.26
N LEU A 67 4.54 26.26 37.00
CA LEU A 67 3.45 26.63 36.08
C LEU A 67 2.09 26.07 36.53
N VAL A 68 2.06 24.84 37.04
CA VAL A 68 0.84 24.23 37.62
C VAL A 68 0.42 24.96 38.88
N ASN A 69 1.32 25.24 39.83
CA ASN A 69 0.99 25.98 41.05
C ASN A 69 0.53 27.43 40.76
N ASN A 70 1.14 28.11 39.80
CA ASN A 70 0.67 29.45 39.38
C ASN A 70 -0.74 29.37 38.76
N SER A 71 -1.02 28.33 37.96
CA SER A 71 -2.36 28.10 37.40
C SER A 71 -3.39 27.80 38.49
N LEU A 72 -3.02 27.03 39.51
CA LEU A 72 -3.87 26.68 40.65
C LEU A 72 -4.15 27.89 41.55
N ASN A 73 -3.14 28.73 41.79
CA ASN A 73 -3.27 29.99 42.54
C ASN A 73 -4.18 30.99 41.81
N ASN A 74 -4.06 31.09 40.48
CA ASN A 74 -4.96 31.93 39.67
C ASN A 74 -6.40 31.40 39.75
N LEU A 75 -6.61 30.08 39.58
CA LEU A 75 -7.95 29.47 39.72
C LEU A 75 -8.55 29.70 41.13
N THR A 76 -7.71 29.75 42.16
CA THR A 76 -8.11 30.02 43.56
C THR A 76 -8.40 31.51 43.80
N GLN A 77 -7.76 32.43 43.07
CA GLN A 77 -8.13 33.85 43.01
C GLN A 77 -9.49 34.03 42.32
N ASP A 78 -9.67 33.43 41.14
CA ASP A 78 -10.91 33.50 40.37
C ASP A 78 -12.12 32.97 41.16
N LEU A 79 -11.97 31.82 41.83
CA LEU A 79 -13.03 31.25 42.68
C LEU A 79 -13.38 32.11 43.90
N LYS A 80 -12.45 32.92 44.43
CA LYS A 80 -12.76 33.86 45.53
C LYS A 80 -13.56 35.06 45.04
N ASN A 81 -13.28 35.56 43.82
CA ASN A 81 -13.96 36.71 43.23
C ASN A 81 -15.44 36.45 42.90
N TYR A 82 -15.86 35.18 42.78
CA TYR A 82 -17.22 34.75 42.40
C TYR A 82 -18.22 34.57 43.56
N SER A 83 -17.89 34.96 44.80
CA SER A 83 -18.77 34.72 45.96
C SER A 83 -19.29 35.97 46.70
N ILE A 84 -18.85 37.17 46.30
CA ILE A 84 -19.19 38.43 46.99
C ILE A 84 -19.93 39.39 46.05
N ARG A 85 -19.43 39.62 44.83
CA ARG A 85 -20.02 40.58 43.87
C ARG A 85 -21.45 40.25 43.44
N ASP A 86 -21.78 38.95 43.34
CA ASP A 86 -23.10 38.49 42.95
C ASP A 86 -24.15 38.61 44.07
N ILE A 87 -23.73 38.96 45.30
CA ILE A 87 -24.62 39.21 46.46
C ILE A 87 -24.88 40.72 46.60
N GLU A 88 -23.86 41.56 46.43
CA GLU A 88 -24.01 43.03 46.51
C GLU A 88 -24.89 43.62 45.39
N ALA A 89 -24.96 42.95 44.23
CA ALA A 89 -25.76 43.39 43.08
C ALA A 89 -27.28 43.23 43.24
N VAL A 90 -27.76 42.48 44.25
CA VAL A 90 -29.19 42.12 44.41
C VAL A 90 -29.93 43.06 45.39
N LEU A 91 -29.21 43.87 46.19
CA LEU A 91 -29.77 44.64 47.30
C LEU A 91 -29.98 46.14 47.04
N LEU A 92 -29.92 46.60 45.78
CA LEU A 92 -29.84 48.05 45.46
C LEU A 92 -30.84 48.59 44.42
N LEU A 93 -31.82 47.80 43.96
CA LEU A 93 -32.83 48.27 42.98
C LEU A 93 -34.26 47.79 43.29
N GLU A 94 -34.73 48.05 44.51
CA GLU A 94 -36.16 48.35 44.72
C GLU A 94 -36.36 49.88 44.64
N ASN A 95 -36.81 50.38 43.49
CA ASN A 95 -37.75 51.51 43.41
C ASN A 95 -38.28 51.75 42.00
N GLU A 96 -39.61 51.71 41.90
CA GLU A 96 -40.50 52.39 40.95
C GLU A 96 -40.40 52.12 39.43
N THR A 97 -41.39 51.37 38.94
CA THR A 97 -41.87 51.37 37.55
C THR A 97 -43.09 52.29 37.39
N ASN A 98 -43.32 52.84 36.19
CA ASN A 98 -44.69 52.90 35.64
C ASN A 98 -44.78 53.15 34.13
N TRP A 99 -45.92 52.75 33.53
CA TRP A 99 -46.30 52.86 32.11
C TRP A 99 -47.77 53.31 31.99
N GLY A 100 -48.22 53.86 30.85
CA GLY A 100 -49.64 54.25 30.72
C GLY A 100 -50.16 54.77 29.37
N GLU A 101 -50.34 53.86 28.39
CA GLU A 101 -51.45 53.77 27.40
C GLU A 101 -51.81 54.97 26.44
N PRO A 102 -52.61 54.75 25.37
CA PRO A 102 -52.65 55.66 24.20
C PRO A 102 -54.03 56.27 23.82
N ASN A 103 -54.04 57.41 23.09
CA ASN A 103 -54.86 57.72 21.88
C ASN A 103 -54.87 59.24 21.55
N GLY A 104 -55.19 59.61 20.29
CA GLY A 104 -55.62 60.97 19.89
C GLY A 104 -54.63 61.76 19.02
N GLY A 105 -55.10 62.33 17.90
CA GLY A 105 -54.22 62.89 16.85
C GLY A 105 -54.07 64.42 16.81
N GLY A 106 -52.81 64.87 16.63
CA GLY A 106 -52.40 66.13 15.99
C GLY A 106 -52.56 67.44 16.79
N PRO A 107 -52.07 68.59 16.26
CA PRO A 107 -51.32 68.80 15.01
C PRO A 107 -49.91 69.45 15.24
N ALA A 108 -49.37 70.09 14.19
CA ALA A 108 -48.29 71.11 14.20
C ALA A 108 -46.78 70.70 14.29
N SER A 109 -46.16 70.79 13.11
CA SER A 109 -44.76 71.17 12.78
C SER A 109 -44.32 72.51 13.43
N PRO A 110 -43.02 72.95 13.46
CA PRO A 110 -41.75 72.37 12.95
C PRO A 110 -40.56 72.38 13.97
N TYR A 111 -39.33 72.12 13.47
CA TYR A 111 -37.99 72.43 14.03
C TYR A 111 -37.32 71.48 15.06
N GLY A 112 -36.64 70.49 14.48
CA GLY A 112 -35.64 69.52 14.99
C GLY A 112 -34.63 69.86 16.11
N GLY A 113 -34.10 68.78 16.72
CA GLY A 113 -32.91 68.80 17.58
C GLY A 113 -32.59 67.48 18.32
N MET A 114 -31.65 66.67 17.79
CA MET A 114 -30.74 65.72 18.47
C MET A 114 -31.23 64.73 19.60
N TYR A 115 -31.20 63.42 19.27
CA TYR A 115 -30.87 62.23 20.11
C TYR A 115 -31.48 61.97 21.52
N LYS A 116 -32.23 60.85 21.66
CA LYS A 116 -32.06 59.78 22.69
C LYS A 116 -32.94 58.52 22.40
N GLN A 117 -32.90 57.49 23.26
CA GLN A 117 -33.35 56.10 22.97
C GLN A 117 -34.45 55.54 23.92
N GLU A 118 -35.04 54.38 23.56
CA GLU A 118 -36.08 53.62 24.28
C GLU A 118 -35.55 52.69 25.40
N PRO A 119 -36.39 52.31 26.40
CA PRO A 119 -36.30 51.06 27.17
C PRO A 119 -37.27 49.97 26.64
N SER A 120 -37.17 48.72 27.12
CA SER A 120 -37.93 47.59 26.53
C SER A 120 -38.27 46.43 27.49
N ARG A 121 -38.81 45.34 26.90
CA ARG A 121 -39.53 44.17 27.45
C ARG A 121 -38.98 43.46 28.71
N SER A 122 -37.80 43.80 29.21
CA SER A 122 -37.21 43.24 30.44
C SER A 122 -38.01 43.57 31.71
N GLU A 123 -38.56 44.78 31.79
CA GLU A 123 -39.23 45.32 33.00
C GLU A 123 -40.42 44.45 33.47
N GLN A 124 -41.16 43.87 32.52
CA GLN A 124 -42.33 43.02 32.80
C GLN A 124 -42.00 41.67 33.47
N THR A 125 -40.72 41.29 33.56
CA THR A 125 -40.31 40.01 34.18
C THR A 125 -40.04 40.16 35.68
N LEU A 126 -39.51 41.31 36.11
CA LEU A 126 -39.07 41.54 37.49
C LEU A 126 -40.23 41.56 38.49
N LEU A 127 -41.37 42.16 38.11
CA LEU A 127 -42.53 42.33 39.00
C LEU A 127 -43.18 41.01 39.46
N ARG A 128 -42.83 39.86 38.86
CA ARG A 128 -43.29 38.53 39.28
C ARG A 128 -42.31 37.80 40.20
N ALA A 129 -41.07 38.26 40.33
CA ALA A 129 -40.06 37.61 41.18
C ALA A 129 -40.20 37.96 42.67
N ASN A 130 -40.62 39.20 42.97
CA ASN A 130 -40.51 39.75 44.33
C ASN A 130 -41.44 39.07 45.36
N ASN A 131 -42.61 38.59 44.93
CA ASN A 131 -43.61 37.97 45.82
C ASN A 131 -43.25 36.53 46.28
N ALA A 132 -42.05 36.03 45.97
CA ALA A 132 -41.66 34.63 46.22
C ALA A 132 -40.56 34.44 47.29
N LEU A 133 -40.08 35.52 47.93
CA LEU A 133 -38.87 35.50 48.76
C LEU A 133 -39.10 35.70 50.28
N THR A 134 -40.35 35.69 50.74
CA THR A 134 -40.72 36.02 52.15
C THR A 134 -41.24 34.83 52.97
N ASP A 135 -40.86 33.60 52.64
CA ASP A 135 -41.12 32.41 53.48
C ASP A 135 -39.83 31.94 54.20
N PRO A 136 -39.74 32.10 55.53
CA PRO A 136 -38.59 31.65 56.31
C PRO A 136 -38.33 30.13 56.24
N ALA A 137 -39.35 29.30 55.99
CA ALA A 137 -39.23 27.84 56.09
C ALA A 137 -38.33 27.21 55.02
N LEU A 138 -38.23 27.81 53.81
CA LEU A 138 -37.34 27.30 52.75
C LEU A 138 -35.85 27.43 53.10
N SER A 139 -35.47 28.41 53.93
CA SER A 139 -34.06 28.71 54.23
C SER A 139 -33.32 27.54 54.89
N LEU A 140 -33.93 26.92 55.91
CA LEU A 140 -33.34 25.81 56.67
C LEU A 140 -33.08 24.57 55.80
N GLN A 141 -34.00 24.27 54.87
CA GLN A 141 -33.86 23.11 53.99
C GLN A 141 -32.74 23.31 52.97
N GLN A 142 -32.56 24.53 52.47
CA GLN A 142 -31.44 24.89 51.60
C GLN A 142 -30.09 24.81 52.34
N ILE A 143 -30.02 25.31 53.58
CA ILE A 143 -28.82 25.21 54.43
C ILE A 143 -28.43 23.74 54.67
N GLN A 144 -29.38 22.86 54.97
CA GLN A 144 -29.10 21.42 55.11
C GLN A 144 -28.58 20.78 53.81
N GLN A 145 -29.15 21.12 52.64
CA GLN A 145 -28.62 20.64 51.36
C GLN A 145 -27.21 21.15 51.09
N GLN A 146 -26.90 22.41 51.45
CA GLN A 146 -25.58 23.01 51.27
C GLN A 146 -24.52 22.35 52.17
N GLN A 147 -24.85 22.06 53.43
CA GLN A 147 -23.99 21.28 54.34
C GLN A 147 -23.75 19.85 53.82
N LEU A 148 -24.79 19.19 53.31
CA LEU A 148 -24.67 17.85 52.72
C LEU A 148 -23.79 17.85 51.44
N ALA A 149 -23.85 18.93 50.65
CA ALA A 149 -23.00 19.13 49.48
C ALA A 149 -21.53 19.35 49.88
N GLN A 150 -21.26 20.16 50.91
CA GLN A 150 -19.91 20.36 51.44
C GLN A 150 -19.30 19.06 52.00
N ALA A 151 -20.09 18.25 52.72
CA ALA A 151 -19.65 16.96 53.22
C ALA A 151 -19.25 16.00 52.09
N LYS A 152 -20.07 15.90 51.03
CA LYS A 152 -19.77 15.10 49.83
C LYS A 152 -18.55 15.61 49.07
N TYR A 153 -18.38 16.93 48.96
CA TYR A 153 -17.21 17.53 48.32
C TYR A 153 -15.91 17.21 49.07
N LYS A 154 -15.93 17.31 50.41
CA LYS A 154 -14.77 16.94 51.23
C LYS A 154 -14.42 15.45 51.07
N GLN A 155 -15.42 14.56 51.14
CA GLN A 155 -15.22 13.12 50.93
C GLN A 155 -14.63 12.80 49.54
N ALA A 156 -15.03 13.54 48.49
CA ALA A 156 -14.46 13.39 47.15
C ALA A 156 -12.99 13.87 47.07
N LEU A 157 -12.65 14.95 47.77
CA LEU A 157 -11.28 15.47 47.87
C LEU A 157 -10.35 14.49 48.60
N ASP A 158 -10.81 13.93 49.73
CA ASP A 158 -10.09 12.90 50.49
C ASP A 158 -9.83 11.65 49.61
N LEU A 159 -10.83 11.21 48.83
CA LEU A 159 -10.71 10.09 47.89
C LEU A 159 -9.69 10.38 46.77
N GLN A 160 -9.71 11.59 46.21
CA GLN A 160 -8.80 12.03 45.17
C GLN A 160 -7.35 12.07 45.69
N GLN A 161 -7.14 12.53 46.92
CA GLN A 161 -5.82 12.57 47.54
C GLN A 161 -5.31 11.17 47.91
N GLN A 162 -6.19 10.24 48.27
CA GLN A 162 -5.83 8.82 48.41
C GLN A 162 -5.41 8.21 47.05
N GLN A 163 -6.15 8.47 45.97
CA GLN A 163 -5.80 7.99 44.62
C GLN A 163 -4.43 8.51 44.17
N GLN A 164 -4.12 9.79 44.38
CA GLN A 164 -2.80 10.36 44.06
C GLN A 164 -1.65 9.69 44.84
N ASN A 165 -1.87 9.38 46.12
CA ASN A 165 -0.89 8.67 46.93
C ASN A 165 -0.65 7.23 46.45
N ASP A 166 -1.70 6.54 45.99
CA ASP A 166 -1.57 5.17 45.47
C ASP A 166 -1.00 5.14 44.03
N GLU A 167 -1.28 6.14 43.20
CA GLU A 167 -0.57 6.36 41.93
C GLU A 167 0.94 6.63 42.15
N GLN A 168 1.32 7.45 43.14
CA GLN A 168 2.73 7.65 43.48
C GLN A 168 3.42 6.34 43.90
N LYS A 169 2.78 5.51 44.73
CA LYS A 169 3.30 4.18 45.10
C LYS A 169 3.48 3.27 43.88
N GLN A 170 2.51 3.26 42.95
CA GLN A 170 2.64 2.48 41.70
C GLN A 170 3.80 2.99 40.83
N GLN A 171 3.97 4.31 40.71
CA GLN A 171 5.10 4.89 39.96
C GLN A 171 6.45 4.57 40.60
N GLN A 172 6.57 4.64 41.93
CA GLN A 172 7.77 4.20 42.65
C GLN A 172 8.06 2.71 42.45
N HIS A 173 7.03 1.86 42.46
CA HIS A 173 7.18 0.42 42.22
C HIS A 173 7.60 0.12 40.77
N GLN A 174 7.02 0.81 39.76
CA GLN A 174 7.45 0.69 38.37
C GLN A 174 8.90 1.18 38.16
N LEU A 175 9.32 2.27 38.82
CA LEU A 175 10.71 2.72 38.81
C LEU A 175 11.67 1.70 39.44
N MET A 176 11.28 1.04 40.54
CA MET A 176 12.06 -0.03 41.16
C MET A 176 12.22 -1.23 40.20
N LEU A 177 11.14 -1.66 39.55
CA LEU A 177 11.17 -2.74 38.55
C LEU A 177 12.06 -2.37 37.36
N LEU A 178 11.88 -1.18 36.77
CA LEU A 178 12.66 -0.69 35.64
C LEU A 178 14.16 -0.62 35.97
N ASN A 179 14.53 -0.11 37.16
CA ASN A 179 15.91 -0.08 37.61
C ASN A 179 16.51 -1.49 37.78
N SER A 180 15.72 -2.46 38.25
CA SER A 180 16.17 -3.87 38.35
C SER A 180 16.41 -4.51 36.97
N GLU A 181 15.63 -4.14 35.96
CA GLU A 181 15.78 -4.64 34.59
C GLU A 181 16.95 -3.95 33.86
N ILE A 182 17.16 -2.65 34.09
CA ILE A 182 18.37 -1.93 33.64
C ILE A 182 19.63 -2.58 34.23
N ALA A 183 19.64 -2.94 35.51
CA ALA A 183 20.77 -3.63 36.14
C ALA A 183 21.04 -5.00 35.51
N ARG A 184 20.00 -5.79 35.21
CA ARG A 184 20.13 -7.07 34.47
C ARG A 184 20.69 -6.86 33.05
N LEU A 185 20.23 -5.84 32.33
CA LEU A 185 20.71 -5.54 30.98
C LEU A 185 22.17 -5.06 30.98
N GLN A 186 22.58 -4.29 31.99
CA GLN A 186 23.98 -3.92 32.20
C GLN A 186 24.86 -5.15 32.49
N GLN A 187 24.41 -6.06 33.36
CA GLN A 187 25.14 -7.30 33.67
C GLN A 187 25.26 -8.23 32.44
N HIS A 188 24.20 -8.36 31.64
CA HIS A 188 24.24 -9.10 30.39
C HIS A 188 25.19 -8.47 29.35
N ASN A 189 25.18 -7.13 29.20
CA ASN A 189 26.15 -6.45 28.33
C ASN A 189 27.60 -6.63 28.79
N LEU A 190 27.86 -6.66 30.11
CA LEU A 190 29.20 -6.95 30.64
C LEU A 190 29.64 -8.39 30.30
N GLN A 191 28.74 -9.36 30.42
CA GLN A 191 29.01 -10.75 29.98
C GLN A 191 29.25 -10.86 28.47
N GLN A 192 28.49 -10.14 27.64
CA GLN A 192 28.70 -10.07 26.19
C GLN A 192 30.09 -9.49 25.85
N GLN A 193 30.51 -8.42 26.53
CA GLN A 193 31.83 -7.82 26.35
C GLN A 193 32.96 -8.77 26.78
N GLN A 194 32.80 -9.47 27.91
CA GLN A 194 33.75 -10.51 28.36
C GLN A 194 33.84 -11.68 27.37
N LEU A 195 32.72 -12.11 26.78
CA LEU A 195 32.69 -13.18 25.78
C LEU A 195 33.40 -12.75 24.48
N VAL A 196 33.19 -11.52 24.02
CA VAL A 196 33.90 -10.94 22.85
C VAL A 196 35.40 -10.82 23.14
N ALA A 197 35.80 -10.38 24.32
CA ALA A 197 37.21 -10.31 24.73
C ALA A 197 37.87 -11.71 24.76
N GLN A 198 37.18 -12.74 25.27
CA GLN A 198 37.66 -14.12 25.22
C GLN A 198 37.80 -14.65 23.79
N GLN A 199 36.85 -14.34 22.90
CA GLN A 199 36.94 -14.73 21.49
C GLN A 199 38.12 -14.05 20.77
N GLN A 200 38.37 -12.77 21.04
CA GLN A 200 39.53 -12.04 20.52
C GLN A 200 40.85 -12.62 21.04
N LEU A 201 40.93 -12.97 22.33
CA LEU A 201 42.12 -13.60 22.92
C LEU A 201 42.38 -15.00 22.31
N GLN A 202 41.35 -15.83 22.16
CA GLN A 202 41.46 -17.13 21.47
C GLN A 202 41.86 -16.98 19.99
N GLN A 203 41.40 -15.93 19.32
CA GLN A 203 41.79 -15.65 17.94
C GLN A 203 43.27 -15.24 17.86
N GLN A 204 43.74 -14.36 18.74
CA GLN A 204 45.17 -13.99 18.83
C GLN A 204 46.06 -15.21 19.11
N GLN A 205 45.70 -16.04 20.10
CA GLN A 205 46.42 -17.28 20.40
C GLN A 205 46.44 -18.26 19.21
N ARG A 206 45.35 -18.35 18.44
CA ARG A 206 45.30 -19.18 17.22
C ARG A 206 46.17 -18.62 16.09
N GLU A 207 46.20 -17.30 15.91
CA GLU A 207 47.06 -16.64 14.91
C GLU A 207 48.55 -16.75 15.30
N GLU A 208 48.88 -16.69 16.58
CA GLU A 208 50.23 -16.91 17.11
C GLU A 208 50.68 -18.37 16.97
N TYR A 209 49.81 -19.34 17.28
CA TYR A 209 50.07 -20.77 17.02
C TYR A 209 50.29 -21.05 15.53
N LEU A 210 49.51 -20.41 14.64
CA LEU A 210 49.71 -20.51 13.19
C LEU A 210 51.02 -19.87 12.72
N ARG A 211 51.49 -18.79 13.35
CA ARG A 211 52.83 -18.24 13.09
C ARG A 211 53.91 -19.23 13.52
N GLN A 212 53.86 -19.74 14.74
CA GLN A 212 54.84 -20.71 15.26
C GLN A 212 54.89 -21.99 14.40
N ALA A 213 53.73 -22.54 14.02
CA ALA A 213 53.65 -23.69 13.13
C ALA A 213 54.29 -23.44 11.75
N ASN A 214 54.09 -22.25 11.16
CA ASN A 214 54.73 -21.86 9.91
C ASN A 214 56.25 -21.65 10.07
N THR A 215 56.72 -21.13 11.20
CA THR A 215 58.16 -21.03 11.50
C THR A 215 58.82 -22.41 11.61
N VAL A 216 58.18 -23.36 12.31
CA VAL A 216 58.67 -24.75 12.40
C VAL A 216 58.67 -25.40 11.01
N ALA A 217 57.60 -25.25 10.23
CA ALA A 217 57.53 -25.78 8.86
C ALA A 217 58.64 -25.24 7.95
N ALA A 218 58.98 -23.95 8.07
CA ALA A 218 60.08 -23.34 7.33
C ALA A 218 61.44 -23.95 7.70
N VAL A 219 61.72 -24.13 9.00
CA VAL A 219 62.96 -24.74 9.49
C VAL A 219 63.09 -26.21 9.06
N THR A 220 61.99 -26.96 8.95
CA THR A 220 62.01 -28.34 8.44
C THR A 220 62.15 -28.46 6.92
N SER A 221 62.16 -27.36 6.16
CA SER A 221 62.21 -27.40 4.69
C SER A 221 63.62 -27.33 4.07
N SER A 222 64.66 -27.26 4.91
CA SER A 222 66.08 -27.18 4.51
C SER A 222 66.90 -28.40 4.98
N GLY A 223 66.48 -29.59 4.57
CA GLY A 223 67.22 -30.85 4.73
C GLY A 223 66.66 -31.89 3.74
N GLY A 224 67.51 -32.63 3.04
CA GLY A 224 67.09 -33.44 1.89
C GLY A 224 67.59 -34.89 1.91
N GLY A 225 67.03 -35.72 1.03
CA GLY A 225 67.61 -37.01 0.65
C GLY A 225 66.69 -38.23 0.75
N TYR A 226 66.56 -38.93 -0.39
CA TYR A 226 66.43 -40.38 -0.55
C TYR A 226 65.19 -41.17 -0.03
N ASN A 227 64.43 -41.70 -1.00
CA ASN A 227 64.12 -43.12 -1.21
C ASN A 227 63.98 -44.09 0.01
N LEU A 228 62.80 -44.73 0.16
CA LEU A 228 62.59 -46.15 -0.24
C LEU A 228 61.14 -46.67 -0.05
N GLN A 229 60.90 -47.94 -0.38
CA GLN A 229 59.60 -48.58 -0.66
C GLN A 229 58.93 -49.32 0.53
N HIS A 230 57.68 -49.77 0.26
CA HIS A 230 57.06 -51.06 0.64
C HIS A 230 56.14 -51.22 1.88
N SER A 231 54.97 -51.81 1.57
CA SER A 231 54.20 -52.87 2.28
C SER A 231 53.42 -52.62 3.59
N LEU A 232 52.08 -52.58 3.40
CA LEU A 232 51.06 -53.51 3.95
C LEU A 232 50.51 -53.42 5.41
N SER A 233 49.34 -54.05 5.53
CA SER A 233 48.59 -54.53 6.72
C SER A 233 47.92 -53.52 7.67
N SER A 234 46.58 -53.54 7.64
CA SER A 234 45.67 -53.28 8.78
C SER A 234 45.65 -54.54 9.70
N PRO A 235 45.15 -54.48 10.97
CA PRO A 235 43.68 -54.45 11.20
C PRO A 235 43.16 -53.74 12.48
N ASN A 236 42.09 -52.95 12.29
CA ASN A 236 40.73 -53.13 12.84
C ASN A 236 40.45 -53.35 14.36
N MET A 237 39.35 -52.71 14.84
CA MET A 237 38.58 -53.00 16.09
C MET A 237 39.25 -52.67 17.46
N MET A 238 38.55 -52.40 18.57
CA MET A 238 37.11 -52.08 18.78
C MET A 238 36.88 -51.14 19.98
N THR A 239 35.70 -50.52 20.00
CA THR A 239 35.10 -49.70 21.08
C THR A 239 34.92 -50.43 22.43
N ASN A 240 34.99 -49.70 23.57
CA ASN A 240 33.84 -49.56 24.50
C ASN A 240 34.04 -48.66 25.75
N TYR A 241 32.94 -47.96 26.10
CA TYR A 241 32.43 -47.50 27.42
C TYR A 241 33.14 -46.52 28.39
N HIS A 242 32.30 -45.59 28.86
CA HIS A 242 32.27 -44.69 30.03
C HIS A 242 32.24 -45.41 31.41
N PRO A 243 32.16 -44.72 32.59
CA PRO A 243 32.38 -43.29 32.94
C PRO A 243 33.17 -43.03 34.27
N ASN A 244 33.25 -41.74 34.70
CA ASN A 244 33.44 -41.24 36.09
C ASN A 244 34.81 -41.45 36.79
N ALA A 245 35.26 -40.62 37.77
CA ALA A 245 34.95 -39.23 38.16
C ALA A 245 35.99 -38.68 39.19
N VAL A 246 35.86 -37.39 39.57
CA VAL A 246 36.44 -36.71 40.77
C VAL A 246 37.95 -36.36 40.80
N ASN A 247 38.27 -35.07 40.56
CA ASN A 247 38.83 -34.03 41.49
C ASN A 247 39.67 -34.42 42.75
N PRO A 248 40.37 -33.47 43.46
CA PRO A 248 40.72 -32.05 43.16
C PRO A 248 42.17 -31.59 43.60
N VAL A 249 42.41 -30.26 43.65
CA VAL A 249 43.37 -29.47 44.50
C VAL A 249 44.84 -29.18 44.01
N ASN A 250 45.08 -27.95 43.52
CA ASN A 250 45.92 -26.82 44.06
C ASN A 250 47.10 -27.04 45.08
N PRO A 251 47.95 -26.02 45.41
CA PRO A 251 48.42 -24.82 44.66
C PRO A 251 49.93 -24.41 44.87
N GLY A 252 50.45 -23.44 44.08
CA GLY A 252 51.62 -22.56 44.39
C GLY A 252 53.05 -23.10 44.09
N GLY A 253 54.12 -22.30 43.99
CA GLY A 253 54.23 -20.82 43.86
C GLY A 253 55.67 -20.23 43.98
N VAL A 254 55.93 -19.10 43.28
CA VAL A 254 56.95 -18.01 43.53
C VAL A 254 58.48 -18.23 43.29
N GLY A 255 59.13 -17.27 42.59
CA GLY A 255 60.59 -16.93 42.64
C GLY A 255 61.42 -17.17 41.35
N HIS A 256 62.54 -16.48 41.03
CA HIS A 256 63.12 -15.20 41.52
C HIS A 256 64.35 -14.73 40.66
N TYR A 257 64.54 -13.41 40.44
CA TYR A 257 65.79 -12.69 40.00
C TYR A 257 66.53 -13.10 38.68
N VAL A 258 67.68 -12.49 38.28
CA VAL A 258 67.85 -11.17 37.58
C VAL A 258 69.31 -10.94 37.06
N ASN A 259 69.48 -10.16 35.98
CA ASN A 259 70.73 -9.54 35.43
C ASN A 259 71.80 -10.45 34.77
N SER A 260 72.77 -9.99 33.94
CA SER A 260 73.21 -8.62 33.51
C SER A 260 74.03 -8.60 32.20
N ASN A 261 74.22 -7.41 31.59
CA ASN A 261 75.39 -6.95 30.76
C ASN A 261 75.58 -7.51 29.30
N GLN A 262 76.16 -6.79 28.29
CA GLN A 262 76.44 -5.35 28.05
C GLN A 262 76.89 -5.07 26.56
N VAL A 263 77.02 -3.79 26.15
CA VAL A 263 77.89 -3.22 25.05
C VAL A 263 77.43 -3.24 23.54
N GLN A 264 77.87 -2.20 22.79
CA GLN A 264 77.77 -1.90 21.31
C GLN A 264 79.17 -1.35 20.82
N PRO A 265 79.43 -0.60 19.70
CA PRO A 265 78.64 -0.18 18.51
C PRO A 265 79.39 -0.15 17.12
N GLY A 266 78.71 0.34 16.06
CA GLY A 266 79.29 0.94 14.82
C GLY A 266 79.13 0.14 13.50
N ALA A 267 79.18 0.72 12.29
CA ALA A 267 79.12 2.12 11.80
C ALA A 267 78.97 2.19 10.24
N ALA A 268 78.85 3.41 9.67
CA ALA A 268 79.05 3.79 8.24
C ALA A 268 77.92 3.62 7.17
N ASN A 269 78.11 4.29 6.02
CA ASN A 269 77.19 4.62 4.89
C ASN A 269 78.09 5.19 3.72
N PRO A 270 77.68 5.93 2.64
CA PRO A 270 76.38 6.21 1.97
C PRO A 270 76.43 6.10 0.39
N LEU A 271 75.57 6.86 -0.35
CA LEU A 271 75.63 7.22 -1.81
C LEU A 271 75.11 6.15 -2.84
N GLN A 272 74.62 6.44 -4.08
CA GLN A 272 74.12 7.65 -4.79
C GLN A 272 73.38 7.28 -6.12
N HIS A 273 72.48 8.17 -6.63
CA HIS A 273 72.06 8.40 -8.05
C HIS A 273 71.53 7.21 -8.93
N ALA A 274 70.85 7.37 -10.10
CA ALA A 274 69.93 8.38 -10.68
C ALA A 274 69.17 7.77 -11.93
N THR A 275 68.27 8.54 -12.58
CA THR A 275 67.87 8.58 -14.04
C THR A 275 68.08 7.37 -15.00
N SER A 276 67.30 7.09 -16.07
CA SER A 276 66.06 7.65 -16.68
C SER A 276 65.64 6.88 -17.97
N VAL A 277 64.41 7.06 -18.47
CA VAL A 277 63.96 7.04 -19.91
C VAL A 277 64.26 5.81 -20.82
N ALA A 278 63.20 5.03 -21.10
CA ALA A 278 62.68 4.53 -22.40
C ALA A 278 63.56 3.82 -23.51
N SER A 279 63.07 2.61 -23.90
CA SER A 279 62.62 2.19 -25.26
C SER A 279 63.50 1.41 -26.29
N PHE A 280 62.79 0.70 -27.18
CA PHE A 280 63.14 0.09 -28.50
C PHE A 280 63.79 -1.35 -28.57
N PRO A 281 63.60 -2.14 -29.68
CA PRO A 281 63.10 -3.53 -29.60
C PRO A 281 63.79 -4.68 -30.42
N PRO A 282 63.32 -5.23 -31.59
CA PRO A 282 63.02 -6.66 -31.73
C PRO A 282 63.78 -7.39 -32.87
N PRO A 283 63.46 -8.68 -33.13
CA PRO A 283 62.64 -9.07 -34.31
C PRO A 283 61.59 -10.17 -33.96
N GLN A 284 60.61 -10.62 -34.76
CA GLN A 284 59.91 -10.23 -36.02
C GLN A 284 58.46 -10.82 -35.89
N THR A 285 57.56 -11.22 -36.83
CA THR A 285 57.41 -11.38 -38.31
C THR A 285 55.86 -11.49 -38.57
N GLN A 286 55.20 -11.19 -39.71
CA GLN A 286 55.65 -10.62 -40.99
C GLN A 286 54.57 -9.77 -41.77
N HIS A 287 53.82 -10.36 -42.72
CA HIS A 287 53.13 -9.69 -43.86
C HIS A 287 51.91 -10.52 -44.38
N GLN A 288 50.86 -10.01 -45.05
CA GLN A 288 50.44 -8.65 -45.55
C GLN A 288 48.88 -8.68 -45.82
N GLN A 289 48.14 -7.75 -46.49
CA GLN A 289 48.48 -6.61 -47.36
C GLN A 289 47.53 -5.36 -47.25
N GLN A 290 46.55 -5.19 -48.16
CA GLN A 290 45.87 -3.95 -48.63
C GLN A 290 44.52 -4.32 -49.33
N GLN A 291 43.56 -3.46 -49.78
CA GLN A 291 43.40 -1.99 -49.82
C GLN A 291 41.90 -1.52 -49.81
N VAL A 292 41.63 -0.26 -50.20
CA VAL A 292 40.38 0.55 -50.05
C VAL A 292 39.24 0.25 -51.06
N GLY A 293 37.97 0.51 -50.71
CA GLY A 293 36.81 0.52 -51.65
C GLY A 293 35.55 1.26 -51.15
N LYS A 294 34.63 1.66 -52.06
CA LYS A 294 33.39 2.46 -51.80
C LYS A 294 32.18 1.98 -52.63
N LEU A 295 30.98 2.14 -52.04
CA LEU A 295 29.66 2.42 -52.66
C LEU A 295 28.99 1.44 -53.66
N MET A 296 27.64 1.41 -53.56
CA MET A 296 26.62 0.89 -54.52
C MET A 296 26.67 -0.62 -54.89
N ASN A 297 25.58 -1.36 -55.11
CA ASN A 297 24.19 -1.14 -55.58
C ASN A 297 24.00 -1.27 -57.10
N GLY A 298 23.50 -2.44 -57.52
CA GLY A 298 23.16 -2.92 -58.88
C GLY A 298 22.81 -4.43 -58.76
N HIS A 299 21.76 -5.00 -59.36
CA HIS A 299 21.43 -5.13 -60.81
C HIS A 299 22.47 -6.02 -61.53
N LEU A 300 22.14 -6.96 -62.42
CA LEU A 300 20.93 -7.23 -63.23
C LEU A 300 20.36 -8.67 -62.97
N GLU A 301 19.12 -9.06 -63.31
CA GLU A 301 18.59 -9.39 -64.67
C GLU A 301 19.42 -10.48 -65.40
N GLN A 302 18.86 -11.42 -66.16
CA GLN A 302 17.63 -11.39 -66.97
C GLN A 302 17.06 -12.81 -67.27
N GLN A 303 15.77 -12.91 -67.63
CA GLN A 303 15.13 -13.98 -68.46
C GLN A 303 15.20 -15.46 -67.98
N HIS A 304 14.19 -16.31 -68.18
CA HIS A 304 13.44 -16.53 -69.43
C HIS A 304 11.92 -16.73 -69.28
N LEU A 305 11.25 -16.81 -70.44
CA LEU A 305 9.79 -16.74 -70.62
C LEU A 305 9.05 -18.10 -70.63
N LEU A 306 7.73 -18.00 -70.47
CA LEU A 306 6.66 -18.86 -71.03
C LEU A 306 6.56 -20.33 -70.59
N GLN A 307 5.50 -20.61 -69.83
CA GLN A 307 4.47 -21.55 -70.32
C GLN A 307 3.06 -20.97 -70.07
N GLN A 308 2.02 -21.60 -70.62
CA GLN A 308 0.84 -20.90 -71.13
C GLN A 308 -0.50 -21.23 -70.45
N GLN A 309 -1.43 -20.28 -70.65
CA GLN A 309 -2.88 -20.45 -70.85
C GLN A 309 -3.80 -20.95 -69.70
N GLN A 310 -4.87 -20.16 -69.53
CA GLN A 310 -6.29 -20.56 -69.51
C GLN A 310 -6.54 -22.05 -69.87
N GLN A 311 -7.46 -22.78 -69.21
CA GLN A 311 -8.90 -22.51 -69.27
C GLN A 311 -9.67 -23.09 -68.05
N GLN A 312 -11.00 -23.00 -68.13
CA GLN A 312 -11.99 -23.59 -67.22
C GLN A 312 -11.86 -25.13 -67.13
N GLN A 313 -12.24 -25.74 -66.00
CA GLN A 313 -13.38 -26.68 -65.89
C GLN A 313 -13.38 -27.54 -64.59
N GLN A 314 -14.56 -28.09 -64.29
CA GLN A 314 -14.85 -29.27 -63.45
C GLN A 314 -14.61 -29.24 -61.91
N GLN A 315 -15.59 -29.80 -61.19
CA GLN A 315 -15.50 -30.22 -59.78
C GLN A 315 -15.06 -31.70 -59.72
N PRO A 316 -14.91 -32.30 -58.51
CA PRO A 316 -16.06 -33.09 -58.06
C PRO A 316 -16.41 -33.02 -56.56
N GLN A 317 -17.73 -32.90 -56.32
CA GLN A 317 -18.54 -33.63 -55.34
C GLN A 317 -18.15 -33.73 -53.85
N LYS A 318 -19.08 -33.27 -52.99
CA LYS A 318 -19.46 -33.97 -51.76
C LYS A 318 -20.59 -34.98 -52.06
N PRO A 319 -20.78 -36.03 -51.23
CA PRO A 319 -22.08 -36.68 -51.07
C PRO A 319 -23.15 -35.70 -50.53
N GLN A 320 -24.41 -35.99 -50.82
CA GLN A 320 -25.55 -35.08 -50.64
C GLN A 320 -26.44 -35.44 -49.43
N GLN A 321 -27.27 -34.49 -49.00
CA GLN A 321 -28.73 -34.67 -48.95
C GLN A 321 -29.44 -33.30 -49.03
N GLN A 322 -30.76 -33.28 -49.27
CA GLN A 322 -31.44 -32.22 -50.04
C GLN A 322 -32.53 -31.40 -49.27
N PRO A 323 -33.09 -30.31 -49.87
CA PRO A 323 -33.74 -29.20 -49.14
C PRO A 323 -35.18 -28.86 -49.59
N GLN A 324 -35.74 -27.77 -49.04
CA GLN A 324 -36.80 -26.91 -49.62
C GLN A 324 -36.50 -25.44 -49.21
N GLN A 325 -36.50 -24.43 -50.11
CA GLN A 325 -37.63 -23.61 -50.62
C GLN A 325 -38.27 -22.69 -49.53
N GLN A 326 -38.71 -21.43 -49.72
CA GLN A 326 -38.91 -20.43 -50.82
C GLN A 326 -38.93 -19.00 -50.16
N GLN A 327 -39.07 -17.78 -50.74
CA GLN A 327 -38.84 -17.11 -52.06
C GLN A 327 -39.15 -15.57 -51.89
N GLN A 328 -39.06 -14.76 -52.97
CA GLN A 328 -39.76 -13.47 -53.23
C GLN A 328 -39.20 -12.07 -52.79
N LYS A 329 -39.68 -11.07 -53.56
CA LYS A 329 -39.50 -9.60 -53.67
C LYS A 329 -40.83 -9.08 -54.33
N PRO A 330 -41.29 -7.80 -54.27
CA PRO A 330 -40.57 -6.65 -54.87
C PRO A 330 -40.92 -5.19 -54.39
N GLN A 331 -40.30 -4.19 -55.06
CA GLN A 331 -40.78 -2.84 -55.49
C GLN A 331 -41.16 -1.65 -54.56
N GLN A 332 -40.42 -0.54 -54.78
CA GLN A 332 -40.83 0.87 -55.07
C GLN A 332 -41.81 1.68 -54.17
N GLN A 333 -41.32 2.79 -53.58
CA GLN A 333 -41.63 4.21 -53.90
C GLN A 333 -40.95 5.19 -52.88
N ALA A 334 -41.14 6.51 -52.97
CA ALA A 334 -40.46 7.58 -52.20
C ALA A 334 -41.34 8.87 -52.11
N PRO A 335 -40.98 10.00 -51.45
CA PRO A 335 -39.86 10.27 -50.50
C PRO A 335 -40.24 11.06 -49.20
N GLN A 336 -39.28 11.18 -48.24
CA GLN A 336 -39.21 12.18 -47.14
C GLN A 336 -40.30 12.17 -46.01
N PRO A 337 -40.08 12.85 -44.85
CA PRO A 337 -38.83 12.97 -44.07
C PRO A 337 -39.02 12.63 -42.57
N ALA A 338 -38.03 11.98 -41.93
CA ALA A 338 -38.10 11.69 -40.48
C ALA A 338 -36.76 11.82 -39.72
N GLN A 339 -36.85 12.51 -38.58
CA GLN A 339 -35.93 12.64 -37.43
C GLN A 339 -34.60 11.84 -37.45
N GLN A 340 -33.47 12.57 -37.40
CA GLN A 340 -32.13 11.99 -37.26
C GLN A 340 -31.91 11.34 -35.88
N GLN A 341 -31.86 10.01 -35.82
CA GLN A 341 -31.33 9.30 -34.64
C GLN A 341 -29.80 9.36 -34.62
N ALA A 342 -29.22 9.70 -33.46
CA ALA A 342 -27.77 9.85 -33.31
C ALA A 342 -27.02 8.50 -33.43
N PRO A 343 -25.93 8.40 -34.23
CA PRO A 343 -25.20 7.15 -34.39
C PRO A 343 -24.56 6.60 -33.10
N LYS A 344 -24.67 5.28 -32.89
CA LYS A 344 -24.07 4.55 -31.75
C LYS A 344 -22.53 4.54 -31.84
N GLN A 345 -21.88 5.55 -31.25
CA GLN A 345 -20.41 5.62 -31.19
C GLN A 345 -19.81 4.50 -30.34
N GLN A 346 -19.04 3.59 -30.95
CA GLN A 346 -18.13 2.70 -30.24
C GLN A 346 -16.90 3.50 -29.77
N GLN A 347 -16.99 4.11 -28.57
CA GLN A 347 -15.89 4.92 -28.03
C GLN A 347 -14.78 4.06 -27.41
N SER A 348 -13.53 4.40 -27.72
CA SER A 348 -12.34 3.78 -27.11
C SER A 348 -12.21 4.14 -25.63
N GLN A 349 -11.74 3.17 -24.83
CA GLN A 349 -11.64 3.29 -23.38
C GLN A 349 -10.64 4.38 -22.96
N PRO A 350 -10.97 5.28 -22.01
CA PRO A 350 -9.94 5.89 -21.19
C PRO A 350 -9.26 4.79 -20.38
N ALA A 351 -7.93 4.75 -20.36
CA ALA A 351 -7.18 3.72 -19.63
C ALA A 351 -7.30 3.91 -18.11
N GLN A 352 -8.40 3.41 -17.54
CA GLN A 352 -8.51 3.20 -16.10
C GLN A 352 -7.46 2.17 -15.69
N VAL A 353 -6.73 2.44 -14.60
CA VAL A 353 -5.86 1.46 -13.94
C VAL A 353 -6.75 0.54 -13.09
N GLN A 354 -7.63 -0.22 -13.76
CA GLN A 354 -8.41 -1.29 -13.14
C GLN A 354 -7.47 -2.48 -12.87
N GLN A 355 -6.82 -2.46 -11.71
CA GLN A 355 -6.16 -3.66 -11.20
C GLN A 355 -7.23 -4.70 -10.84
N ALA A 356 -7.03 -5.94 -11.32
CA ALA A 356 -7.65 -7.11 -10.73
C ALA A 356 -7.04 -7.41 -9.34
N GLY A 357 -7.31 -8.60 -8.80
CA GLY A 357 -6.72 -9.08 -7.54
C GLY A 357 -5.18 -9.05 -7.50
N PRO A 358 -4.59 -9.26 -6.31
CA PRO A 358 -3.18 -8.95 -6.02
C PRO A 358 -2.22 -9.59 -7.02
N SER A 359 -1.27 -8.79 -7.52
CA SER A 359 -0.46 -9.18 -8.68
C SER A 359 1.00 -8.66 -8.63
N GLN A 360 1.83 -9.43 -7.92
CA GLN A 360 3.31 -9.40 -7.86
C GLN A 360 4.03 -9.39 -9.21
N GLN A 361 4.74 -8.33 -9.59
CA GLN A 361 5.28 -8.20 -10.96
C GLN A 361 6.82 -8.27 -11.00
N GLN A 362 7.29 -9.50 -11.26
CA GLN A 362 8.69 -9.93 -11.33
C GLN A 362 9.66 -8.94 -12.00
N GLN A 363 10.93 -9.06 -11.59
CA GLN A 363 12.09 -8.78 -12.42
C GLN A 363 13.00 -10.01 -12.44
N GLY A 364 13.76 -10.15 -13.53
CA GLY A 364 14.76 -11.18 -13.68
C GLY A 364 15.99 -10.58 -14.37
N GLY A 365 17.15 -10.80 -13.78
CA GLY A 365 18.47 -10.51 -14.34
C GLY A 365 19.43 -11.61 -13.91
N GLY A 366 20.44 -11.93 -14.73
CA GLY A 366 21.37 -13.01 -14.41
C GLY A 366 22.57 -13.04 -15.35
N GLY A 367 23.71 -13.47 -14.80
CA GLY A 367 25.01 -13.55 -15.48
C GLY A 367 25.94 -12.37 -15.14
N GLY A 368 27.09 -12.58 -14.47
CA GLY A 368 27.54 -13.81 -13.79
C GLY A 368 29.00 -13.73 -13.33
N GLY A 369 29.30 -14.25 -12.14
CA GLY A 369 30.66 -14.26 -11.56
C GLY A 369 30.87 -15.39 -10.55
N LYS A 370 32.03 -16.05 -10.61
CA LYS A 370 32.50 -17.15 -9.73
C LYS A 370 33.21 -16.53 -8.48
N LYS A 371 33.44 -17.16 -7.32
CA LYS A 371 33.48 -18.60 -6.91
C LYS A 371 33.46 -18.72 -5.35
N LYS A 372 33.13 -19.91 -4.82
CA LYS A 372 33.49 -20.50 -3.48
C LYS A 372 33.17 -19.76 -2.15
N GLY A 373 32.19 -20.28 -1.40
CA GLY A 373 32.49 -21.21 -0.27
C GLY A 373 32.48 -20.69 1.20
N GLY A 374 31.41 -20.99 1.95
CA GLY A 374 31.30 -20.89 3.42
C GLY A 374 30.05 -21.63 3.95
N LYS A 375 30.03 -22.09 5.21
CA LYS A 375 28.92 -22.89 5.81
C LYS A 375 28.17 -22.12 6.91
N GLY A 376 26.85 -22.34 7.04
CA GLY A 376 26.12 -22.06 8.29
C GLY A 376 24.59 -21.93 8.13
N GLY A 377 23.82 -22.82 8.78
CA GLY A 377 22.40 -22.65 9.13
C GLY A 377 21.35 -22.60 8.00
N ALA A 378 20.41 -23.56 7.97
CA ALA A 378 19.24 -23.50 7.08
C ALA A 378 17.98 -24.09 7.73
N GLY A 379 16.88 -23.34 7.77
CA GLY A 379 15.57 -23.77 8.28
C GLY A 379 14.47 -22.74 8.05
N GLY A 380 13.21 -23.17 8.08
CA GLY A 380 12.02 -22.31 7.96
C GLY A 380 11.57 -22.06 6.50
N GLY A 381 10.50 -22.74 6.05
CA GLY A 381 10.10 -22.77 4.63
C GLY A 381 8.60 -22.70 4.30
N ASP A 382 7.75 -22.21 5.21
CA ASP A 382 6.28 -22.11 4.98
C ASP A 382 5.64 -20.80 5.53
N ALA A 383 6.44 -19.82 5.97
CA ALA A 383 5.96 -18.67 6.75
C ALA A 383 5.16 -17.58 5.98
N GLY A 384 5.37 -17.42 4.66
CA GLY A 384 4.90 -16.24 3.92
C GLY A 384 3.37 -16.05 3.92
N VAL A 385 2.60 -17.14 3.79
CA VAL A 385 1.12 -17.07 3.79
C VAL A 385 0.57 -16.88 5.21
N ALA A 386 1.27 -17.37 6.23
CA ALA A 386 0.91 -17.14 7.62
C ALA A 386 1.06 -15.66 7.99
N GLN A 387 2.18 -15.03 7.58
CA GLN A 387 2.49 -13.63 7.90
C GLN A 387 1.44 -12.62 7.43
N VAL A 388 0.80 -12.79 6.26
CA VAL A 388 -0.20 -11.79 5.78
C VAL A 388 -1.48 -11.74 6.65
N THR A 389 -1.78 -12.80 7.41
CA THR A 389 -2.85 -12.75 8.44
C THR A 389 -2.31 -12.66 9.87
N ALA A 390 -1.08 -13.08 10.14
CA ALA A 390 -0.45 -12.95 11.45
C ALA A 390 0.07 -11.52 11.70
N GLN A 391 0.49 -10.75 10.69
CA GLN A 391 0.92 -9.35 10.86
C GLN A 391 -0.26 -8.41 11.16
N VAL A 392 -1.50 -8.77 10.79
CA VAL A 392 -2.70 -8.09 11.30
C VAL A 392 -2.88 -8.33 12.81
N GLN A 393 -2.43 -9.49 13.33
CA GLN A 393 -2.48 -9.84 14.75
C GLN A 393 -1.21 -9.42 15.53
N GLN A 394 -0.06 -9.22 14.86
CA GLN A 394 1.20 -8.77 15.48
C GLN A 394 1.40 -7.25 15.43
N MET A 395 0.75 -6.53 14.50
CA MET A 395 0.57 -5.07 14.64
C MET A 395 -0.45 -4.71 15.74
N SER A 396 -1.08 -5.70 16.39
CA SER A 396 -1.94 -5.50 17.57
C SER A 396 -1.17 -5.53 18.91
N VAL A 397 0.16 -5.67 18.89
CA VAL A 397 1.01 -5.65 20.10
C VAL A 397 2.11 -4.58 19.98
N VAL A 398 1.69 -3.36 19.69
CA VAL A 398 2.31 -2.19 20.34
C VAL A 398 1.89 -2.25 21.81
N PRO A 399 2.75 -1.92 22.80
CA PRO A 399 2.36 -1.95 24.21
C PRO A 399 1.05 -1.19 24.43
N THR A 400 0.03 -1.88 24.94
CA THR A 400 -1.22 -1.21 25.29
C THR A 400 -0.93 -0.30 26.46
N VAL A 401 -1.00 1.02 26.24
CA VAL A 401 -0.99 2.01 27.32
C VAL A 401 -2.31 1.86 28.06
N THR A 402 -2.34 0.88 28.97
CA THR A 402 -3.37 0.67 30.00
C THR A 402 -3.18 1.72 31.11
N GLY A 403 -3.10 2.98 30.70
CA GLY A 403 -2.99 4.16 31.54
C GLY A 403 -4.20 5.05 31.31
N SER A 404 -5.15 4.99 32.23
CA SER A 404 -6.29 5.90 32.29
C SER A 404 -5.81 7.34 32.48
N GLY A 405 -5.96 8.19 31.47
CA GLY A 405 -5.64 9.62 31.54
C GLY A 405 -5.24 10.26 30.22
N GLY A 406 -4.67 9.49 29.29
CA GLY A 406 -4.17 10.00 28.00
C GLY A 406 -5.25 10.36 26.99
N LYS A 407 -5.91 11.52 27.13
CA LYS A 407 -6.69 12.13 26.03
C LYS A 407 -5.74 12.45 24.87
N GLY A 408 -5.89 11.77 23.74
CA GLY A 408 -5.15 12.07 22.51
C GLY A 408 -5.39 13.52 22.05
N LEU A 409 -4.35 14.16 21.54
CA LEU A 409 -4.34 15.59 21.15
C LEU A 409 -5.42 15.96 20.13
N TYR A 410 -5.84 15.00 19.31
CA TYR A 410 -6.92 15.14 18.33
C TYR A 410 -7.97 14.06 18.57
N GLN A 411 -9.24 14.39 18.33
CA GLN A 411 -10.37 13.48 18.44
C GLN A 411 -11.14 13.48 17.11
N ILE A 412 -11.53 12.29 16.65
CA ILE A 412 -12.32 12.15 15.42
C ILE A 412 -13.69 12.80 15.64
N PRO A 413 -14.14 13.72 14.77
CA PRO A 413 -15.40 14.43 14.94
C PRO A 413 -16.58 13.46 14.74
N ARG A 414 -17.59 13.59 15.60
CA ARG A 414 -18.79 12.75 15.58
C ARG A 414 -20.01 13.52 15.11
N ARG A 415 -20.82 12.83 14.33
CA ARG A 415 -22.18 13.16 13.94
C ARG A 415 -23.02 13.31 15.20
N GLN A 416 -23.57 14.51 15.42
CA GLN A 416 -24.34 14.83 16.62
C GLN A 416 -25.74 14.21 16.62
N ASN A 417 -26.33 14.04 15.43
CA ASN A 417 -27.69 13.55 15.21
C ASN A 417 -27.65 12.31 14.29
N LYS A 418 -28.58 11.35 14.39
CA LYS A 418 -28.67 10.24 13.40
C LYS A 418 -29.31 10.69 12.07
N THR A 419 -28.81 11.78 11.51
CA THR A 419 -29.20 12.40 10.24
C THR A 419 -27.99 12.53 9.32
N GLY A 420 -28.22 12.30 8.03
CA GLY A 420 -27.26 12.53 6.97
C GLY A 420 -27.29 13.97 6.43
N GLY A 421 -26.62 14.19 5.31
CA GLY A 421 -26.82 15.38 4.46
C GLY A 421 -28.23 15.44 3.87
N THR A 422 -28.57 16.56 3.25
CA THR A 422 -29.92 16.91 2.80
C THR A 422 -30.01 17.17 1.29
N LEU A 423 -28.88 17.49 0.63
CA LEU A 423 -28.81 17.95 -0.76
C LEU A 423 -29.01 16.80 -1.77
N GLY A 424 -29.75 17.08 -2.84
CA GLY A 424 -29.92 16.18 -3.98
C GLY A 424 -31.24 15.40 -4.02
N GLN A 425 -31.47 14.67 -5.11
CA GLN A 425 -32.70 13.88 -5.30
C GLN A 425 -32.69 12.67 -4.37
N ARG A 426 -33.65 12.57 -3.45
CA ARG A 426 -33.86 11.37 -2.63
C ARG A 426 -34.28 10.18 -3.50
N ILE A 427 -33.68 9.02 -3.24
CA ILE A 427 -33.93 7.71 -3.86
C ILE A 427 -33.72 6.59 -2.82
N GLN A 428 -33.99 5.34 -3.19
CA GLN A 428 -33.56 4.17 -2.42
C GLN A 428 -32.60 3.30 -3.23
N VAL A 429 -31.63 2.67 -2.55
CA VAL A 429 -30.73 1.69 -3.18
C VAL A 429 -30.67 0.42 -2.34
N ASP A 430 -30.67 -0.73 -3.00
CA ASP A 430 -30.34 -1.99 -2.35
C ASP A 430 -28.80 -2.08 -2.24
N THR A 431 -28.31 -2.61 -1.12
CA THR A 431 -26.88 -2.79 -0.90
C THR A 431 -26.56 -4.26 -0.63
N ASN A 432 -25.33 -4.69 -0.92
CA ASN A 432 -24.90 -6.08 -0.68
C ASN A 432 -24.60 -6.40 0.80
N HIS A 433 -25.31 -5.74 1.72
CA HIS A 433 -25.36 -6.06 3.14
C HIS A 433 -26.63 -6.84 3.45
N PHE A 434 -26.53 -7.75 4.42
CA PHE A 434 -27.64 -8.52 4.95
C PHE A 434 -27.69 -8.26 6.46
N ALA A 435 -28.85 -7.82 6.96
CA ALA A 435 -28.99 -7.45 8.37
C ALA A 435 -28.69 -8.63 9.30
N ILE A 436 -27.91 -8.38 10.35
CA ILE A 436 -27.70 -9.31 11.46
C ILE A 436 -28.65 -8.91 12.60
N SER A 437 -29.17 -9.91 13.30
CA SER A 437 -30.02 -9.77 14.49
C SER A 437 -29.51 -10.68 15.60
N PHE A 438 -29.67 -10.25 16.86
CA PHE A 438 -29.32 -11.02 18.05
C PHE A 438 -30.59 -11.32 18.83
N LYS A 439 -30.90 -12.60 19.08
CA LYS A 439 -32.03 -13.02 19.93
C LYS A 439 -31.77 -12.71 21.41
N ASN A 440 -30.51 -12.72 21.83
CA ASN A 440 -30.06 -12.18 23.10
C ASN A 440 -28.98 -11.12 22.83
N PRO A 441 -29.25 -9.82 23.05
CA PRO A 441 -28.24 -8.75 22.97
C PRO A 441 -27.08 -8.97 23.95
N ASP A 442 -27.39 -9.43 25.17
CA ASP A 442 -26.47 -9.65 26.28
C ASP A 442 -25.86 -11.06 26.27
N LEU A 443 -25.64 -11.62 25.08
CA LEU A 443 -25.04 -12.93 24.92
C LEU A 443 -23.56 -12.89 25.35
N VAL A 444 -23.26 -13.54 26.48
CA VAL A 444 -21.89 -13.90 26.85
C VAL A 444 -21.48 -15.14 26.07
N ILE A 445 -20.31 -15.10 25.43
CA ILE A 445 -19.65 -16.23 24.77
C ILE A 445 -18.24 -16.42 25.35
N PHE A 446 -17.66 -17.60 25.12
CA PHE A 446 -16.40 -18.03 25.72
C PHE A 446 -15.31 -18.11 24.64
N HIS A 447 -14.19 -17.41 24.83
CA HIS A 447 -13.02 -17.45 23.95
C HIS A 447 -11.95 -18.40 24.51
N TYR A 448 -11.42 -19.25 23.62
CA TYR A 448 -10.36 -20.20 23.91
C TYR A 448 -9.19 -20.00 22.95
N ASP A 449 -7.98 -20.02 23.51
CA ASP A 449 -6.74 -20.19 22.77
C ASP A 449 -6.56 -21.68 22.43
N VAL A 450 -6.13 -21.93 21.19
CA VAL A 450 -5.89 -23.26 20.64
C VAL A 450 -4.43 -23.37 20.21
N ALA A 451 -3.75 -24.41 20.68
CA ALA A 451 -2.44 -24.85 20.19
C ALA A 451 -2.53 -26.28 19.64
N ILE A 452 -1.76 -26.55 18.59
CA ILE A 452 -1.70 -27.86 17.93
C ILE A 452 -0.23 -28.19 17.68
N ASP A 453 0.21 -29.34 18.17
CA ASP A 453 1.57 -29.87 18.03
C ASP A 453 1.54 -31.24 17.31
N PRO A 454 2.49 -31.54 16.40
CA PRO A 454 3.55 -30.67 15.89
C PRO A 454 2.99 -29.54 15.02
N ASP A 455 3.81 -28.53 14.70
CA ASP A 455 3.40 -27.39 13.85
C ASP A 455 2.66 -27.87 12.57
N THR A 456 1.51 -27.26 12.33
CA THR A 456 0.43 -27.85 11.55
C THR A 456 0.06 -26.95 10.38
N PRO A 457 0.25 -27.41 9.11
CA PRO A 457 -0.22 -26.66 7.95
C PRO A 457 -1.72 -26.37 8.06
N VAL A 458 -2.11 -25.10 7.89
CA VAL A 458 -3.45 -24.53 8.14
C VAL A 458 -4.63 -25.38 7.66
N ARG A 459 -4.45 -26.13 6.55
CA ARG A 459 -5.45 -27.07 6.00
C ARG A 459 -5.88 -28.18 6.98
N TYR A 460 -5.01 -28.64 7.88
CA TYR A 460 -5.30 -29.70 8.85
C TYR A 460 -5.82 -29.16 10.19
N MET A 461 -5.58 -27.88 10.50
CA MET A 461 -5.95 -27.29 11.79
C MET A 461 -7.46 -27.41 12.08
N ARG A 462 -8.33 -27.30 11.06
CA ARG A 462 -9.78 -27.52 11.21
C ARG A 462 -10.15 -29.00 11.39
N PRO A 463 -9.72 -29.94 10.53
CA PRO A 463 -9.89 -31.38 10.76
C PRO A 463 -9.47 -31.86 12.16
N VAL A 464 -8.31 -31.41 12.67
CA VAL A 464 -7.82 -31.74 14.02
C VAL A 464 -8.81 -31.27 15.10
N ILE A 465 -9.29 -30.02 15.03
CA ILE A 465 -10.23 -29.48 16.01
C ILE A 465 -11.64 -30.08 15.87
N ALA A 466 -12.06 -30.46 14.66
CA ALA A 466 -13.32 -31.16 14.44
C ALA A 466 -13.33 -32.55 15.11
N GLU A 467 -12.24 -33.32 14.99
CA GLU A 467 -12.13 -34.63 15.65
C GLU A 467 -11.95 -34.47 17.17
N THR A 468 -11.22 -33.45 17.64
CA THR A 468 -11.15 -33.09 19.07
C THR A 468 -12.52 -32.77 19.65
N ALA A 469 -13.32 -31.97 18.94
CA ALA A 469 -14.68 -31.62 19.34
C ALA A 469 -15.59 -32.85 19.38
N LYS A 470 -15.55 -33.69 18.34
CA LYS A 470 -16.31 -34.96 18.26
C LYS A 470 -15.97 -35.91 19.42
N LYS A 471 -14.72 -35.96 19.87
CA LYS A 471 -14.26 -36.83 20.96
C LYS A 471 -14.52 -36.26 22.36
N HIS A 472 -14.42 -34.94 22.55
CA HIS A 472 -14.40 -34.32 23.90
C HIS A 472 -15.55 -33.34 24.19
N PHE A 473 -16.20 -32.76 23.18
CA PHE A 473 -17.32 -31.82 23.35
C PHE A 473 -18.35 -31.88 22.19
N PRO A 474 -18.89 -33.06 21.84
CA PRO A 474 -19.68 -33.26 20.61
C PRO A 474 -21.02 -32.51 20.55
N ARG A 475 -21.48 -31.92 21.67
CA ARG A 475 -22.70 -31.12 21.77
C ARG A 475 -22.43 -29.61 21.80
N ALA A 476 -21.18 -29.15 21.76
CA ALA A 476 -20.85 -27.74 21.88
C ALA A 476 -20.95 -27.00 20.54
N ALA A 477 -21.76 -25.94 20.49
CA ALA A 477 -21.77 -24.98 19.40
C ALA A 477 -20.53 -24.07 19.49
N PHE A 478 -19.62 -24.15 18.50
CA PHE A 478 -18.43 -23.30 18.40
C PHE A 478 -18.12 -22.84 16.97
N GLY A 479 -17.52 -21.65 16.86
CA GLY A 479 -16.80 -21.20 15.67
C GLY A 479 -15.29 -21.21 15.92
N TYR A 480 -14.48 -21.52 14.92
CA TYR A 480 -13.02 -21.55 15.03
C TYR A 480 -12.41 -20.70 13.91
N ASP A 481 -11.36 -19.90 14.15
CA ASP A 481 -10.74 -19.11 13.09
C ASP A 481 -10.00 -19.98 12.05
N GLY A 482 -9.52 -21.16 12.48
CA GLY A 482 -8.67 -22.07 11.73
C GLY A 482 -7.18 -21.88 11.98
N LYS A 483 -6.81 -21.29 13.13
CA LYS A 483 -5.42 -21.10 13.59
C LYS A 483 -5.25 -21.26 15.10
N LYS A 484 -5.96 -20.45 15.90
CA LYS A 484 -5.72 -20.25 17.34
C LYS A 484 -6.95 -19.81 18.14
N ASN A 485 -7.98 -19.22 17.51
CA ASN A 485 -9.09 -18.58 18.24
C ASN A 485 -10.36 -19.41 18.07
N LEU A 486 -10.82 -20.06 19.14
CA LEU A 486 -12.10 -20.77 19.20
C LEU A 486 -13.09 -20.01 20.08
N PHE A 487 -14.35 -19.93 19.65
CA PHE A 487 -15.42 -19.23 20.35
C PHE A 487 -16.63 -20.16 20.50
N SER A 488 -17.07 -20.44 21.74
CA SER A 488 -18.27 -21.26 22.01
C SER A 488 -19.35 -20.49 22.75
N LYS A 489 -20.61 -20.88 22.56
CA LYS A 489 -21.78 -20.24 23.21
C LYS A 489 -21.76 -20.41 24.73
N GLY A 490 -21.43 -21.62 25.19
CA GLY A 490 -21.30 -21.96 26.61
C GLY A 490 -19.89 -22.46 26.91
N ALA A 491 -19.57 -22.56 28.20
CA ALA A 491 -18.31 -23.12 28.66
C ALA A 491 -18.13 -24.58 28.18
N LEU A 492 -16.95 -24.90 27.65
CA LEU A 492 -16.58 -26.25 27.26
C LEU A 492 -16.34 -27.15 28.49
N PRO A 493 -16.58 -28.47 28.40
CA PRO A 493 -16.69 -29.39 29.54
C PRO A 493 -15.33 -29.82 30.14
N PHE A 494 -14.42 -28.87 30.34
CA PHE A 494 -13.08 -29.08 30.91
C PHE A 494 -12.58 -27.90 31.78
N GLY A 495 -13.44 -26.92 32.08
CA GLY A 495 -13.09 -25.79 32.94
C GLY A 495 -12.10 -24.83 32.30
N VAL A 496 -10.85 -24.81 32.78
CA VAL A 496 -9.82 -23.83 32.37
C VAL A 496 -9.04 -24.28 31.14
N ALA A 497 -8.65 -25.56 31.07
CA ALA A 497 -7.85 -26.07 29.94
C ALA A 497 -8.01 -27.57 29.74
N MET A 498 -7.84 -28.03 28.50
CA MET A 498 -7.77 -29.44 28.12
C MET A 498 -6.56 -29.68 27.23
N THR A 499 -5.86 -30.78 27.48
CA THR A 499 -4.97 -31.41 26.49
C THR A 499 -5.64 -32.68 25.97
N ALA A 500 -5.66 -32.86 24.65
CA ALA A 500 -6.21 -34.02 23.98
C ALA A 500 -5.28 -34.51 22.87
N THR A 501 -5.20 -35.83 22.69
CA THR A 501 -4.52 -36.44 21.54
C THR A 501 -5.56 -36.98 20.57
N VAL A 502 -5.43 -36.61 19.29
CA VAL A 502 -6.32 -37.02 18.19
C VAL A 502 -5.52 -37.42 16.96
N THR A 503 -6.06 -38.37 16.22
CA THR A 503 -5.45 -38.89 14.99
C THR A 503 -6.32 -38.49 13.81
N ILE A 504 -5.69 -37.96 12.75
CA ILE A 504 -6.36 -37.72 11.46
C ILE A 504 -5.61 -38.40 10.33
N TYR A 505 -6.36 -38.91 9.36
CA TYR A 505 -5.80 -39.54 8.17
C TYR A 505 -5.27 -38.49 7.18
N ASP A 506 -3.96 -38.49 6.94
CA ASP A 506 -3.32 -37.59 5.96
C ASP A 506 -3.44 -38.15 4.54
N VAL A 507 -4.53 -37.77 3.87
CA VAL A 507 -4.84 -38.13 2.47
C VAL A 507 -3.76 -37.78 1.44
N GLU A 508 -2.78 -36.92 1.75
CA GLU A 508 -1.65 -36.63 0.86
C GLU A 508 -0.52 -37.67 1.01
N ARG A 509 -0.45 -38.33 2.16
CA ARG A 509 0.58 -39.32 2.53
C ARG A 509 0.03 -40.75 2.69
N MET A 510 -1.28 -40.93 2.58
CA MET A 510 -2.01 -42.19 2.75
C MET A 510 -1.70 -42.90 4.08
N LYS A 511 -1.61 -42.11 5.17
CA LYS A 511 -1.33 -42.63 6.52
C LYS A 511 -1.98 -41.78 7.60
N ASP A 512 -2.18 -42.37 8.76
CA ASP A 512 -2.53 -41.62 9.95
C ASP A 512 -1.38 -40.72 10.44
N LYS A 513 -1.78 -39.59 11.03
CA LYS A 513 -0.91 -38.72 11.81
C LYS A 513 -1.63 -38.26 13.07
N GLU A 514 -0.96 -38.49 14.19
CA GLU A 514 -1.34 -38.00 15.51
C GLU A 514 -1.01 -36.50 15.66
N TYR A 515 -1.85 -35.80 16.44
CA TYR A 515 -1.68 -34.42 16.85
C TYR A 515 -2.07 -34.28 18.32
N LYS A 516 -1.23 -33.58 19.09
CA LYS A 516 -1.55 -33.10 20.43
C LYS A 516 -2.22 -31.74 20.31
N VAL A 517 -3.33 -31.55 21.00
CA VAL A 517 -4.15 -30.34 20.98
C VAL A 517 -4.27 -29.81 22.40
N GLU A 518 -3.98 -28.54 22.61
CA GLU A 518 -4.29 -27.81 23.84
C GLU A 518 -5.38 -26.78 23.54
N ILE A 519 -6.41 -26.73 24.38
CA ILE A 519 -7.48 -25.72 24.32
C ILE A 519 -7.63 -25.11 25.71
N LYS A 520 -7.40 -23.80 25.83
CA LYS A 520 -7.37 -23.06 27.10
C LYS A 520 -8.34 -21.89 27.07
N LYS A 521 -9.21 -21.76 28.08
CA LYS A 521 -10.11 -20.61 28.25
C LYS A 521 -9.26 -19.35 28.44
N ALA A 522 -9.45 -18.37 27.55
CA ALA A 522 -8.76 -17.09 27.59
C ALA A 522 -9.61 -16.04 28.31
N GLN A 523 -10.87 -15.84 27.89
CA GLN A 523 -11.76 -14.82 28.44
C GLN A 523 -13.24 -15.09 28.09
N GLU A 524 -14.13 -14.32 28.70
CA GLU A 524 -15.54 -14.22 28.32
C GLU A 524 -15.81 -12.90 27.58
N ILE A 525 -16.73 -12.91 26.63
CA ILE A 525 -17.04 -11.79 25.74
C ILE A 525 -18.55 -11.56 25.73
N ASN A 526 -19.00 -10.41 26.21
CA ASN A 526 -20.42 -10.04 26.17
C ASN A 526 -20.74 -9.23 24.90
N PHE A 527 -21.68 -9.72 24.07
CA PHE A 527 -22.13 -9.05 22.85
C PHE A 527 -22.88 -7.73 23.09
N ALA A 528 -23.29 -7.42 24.33
CA ALA A 528 -23.79 -6.10 24.72
C ALA A 528 -22.78 -4.98 24.39
N SER A 529 -21.47 -5.29 24.36
CA SER A 529 -20.45 -4.34 23.91
C SER A 529 -20.64 -3.88 22.47
N ILE A 530 -21.12 -4.76 21.58
CA ILE A 530 -21.45 -4.43 20.18
C ILE A 530 -22.66 -3.48 20.15
N VAL A 531 -23.66 -3.72 21.00
CA VAL A 531 -24.85 -2.86 21.10
C VAL A 531 -24.52 -1.49 21.68
N LYS A 532 -23.68 -1.42 22.72
CA LYS A 532 -23.10 -0.17 23.24
C LYS A 532 -22.41 0.60 22.10
N TYR A 533 -21.52 -0.05 21.35
CA TYR A 533 -20.79 0.57 20.25
C TYR A 533 -21.69 1.02 19.07
N MET A 534 -22.77 0.31 18.75
CA MET A 534 -23.77 0.75 17.76
C MET A 534 -24.57 2.00 18.19
N ASN A 535 -24.59 2.31 19.48
CA ASN A 535 -25.23 3.51 20.03
C ASN A 535 -24.26 4.66 20.30
N THR A 536 -23.02 4.38 20.71
CA THR A 536 -22.06 5.40 21.16
C THR A 536 -20.88 5.63 20.21
N GLY A 537 -20.56 4.65 19.35
CA GLY A 537 -19.37 4.66 18.49
C GLY A 537 -18.02 4.74 19.22
N VAL A 538 -18.01 4.51 20.54
CA VAL A 538 -16.79 4.49 21.37
C VAL A 538 -16.40 3.05 21.69
N ASP A 539 -15.11 2.81 21.95
CA ASP A 539 -14.56 1.54 22.42
C ASP A 539 -14.92 0.35 21.52
N GLN A 540 -14.63 0.47 20.21
CA GLN A 540 -14.96 -0.56 19.20
C GLN A 540 -14.53 -1.97 19.69
N PRO A 541 -15.47 -2.89 19.95
CA PRO A 541 -15.17 -4.14 20.66
C PRO A 541 -14.60 -5.17 19.69
N GLN A 542 -13.32 -5.00 19.32
CA GLN A 542 -12.62 -5.78 18.29
C GLN A 542 -12.80 -7.29 18.48
N ILE A 543 -12.68 -7.77 19.72
CA ILE A 543 -12.74 -9.20 20.05
C ILE A 543 -14.17 -9.76 19.84
N ALA A 544 -15.21 -9.00 20.21
CA ALA A 544 -16.61 -9.39 19.96
C ALA A 544 -16.96 -9.35 18.46
N ILE A 545 -16.47 -8.35 17.73
CA ILE A 545 -16.63 -8.23 16.28
C ILE A 545 -15.87 -9.37 15.56
N GLN A 546 -14.67 -9.73 16.03
CA GLN A 546 -13.88 -10.87 15.54
C GLN A 546 -14.59 -12.20 15.83
N ALA A 547 -15.15 -12.39 17.02
CA ALA A 547 -15.89 -13.60 17.36
C ALA A 547 -17.11 -13.76 16.46
N LEU A 548 -17.93 -12.70 16.30
CA LEU A 548 -19.04 -12.65 15.36
C LEU A 548 -18.60 -12.97 13.91
N ASP A 549 -17.49 -12.38 13.47
CA ASP A 549 -16.87 -12.61 12.15
C ASP A 549 -16.34 -14.04 11.96
N VAL A 550 -15.96 -14.75 13.02
CA VAL A 550 -15.58 -16.17 12.99
C VAL A 550 -16.81 -17.07 12.98
N ILE A 551 -17.79 -16.81 13.85
CA ILE A 551 -19.04 -17.58 13.95
C ILE A 551 -19.83 -17.52 12.63
N LEU A 552 -19.96 -16.33 12.02
CA LEU A 552 -20.62 -16.15 10.71
C LEU A 552 -19.85 -16.81 9.55
N ARG A 553 -18.54 -17.07 9.71
CA ARG A 553 -17.73 -17.74 8.68
C ARG A 553 -17.78 -19.25 8.74
N GLU A 554 -18.02 -19.82 9.92
CA GLU A 554 -17.96 -21.25 10.14
C GLU A 554 -18.81 -22.07 9.15
N PRO A 555 -20.06 -21.69 8.80
CA PRO A 555 -20.88 -22.44 7.84
C PRO A 555 -20.22 -22.58 6.45
N SER A 556 -19.53 -21.53 6.00
CA SER A 556 -18.78 -21.52 4.74
C SER A 556 -17.39 -22.17 4.86
N CYS A 557 -16.85 -22.31 6.08
CA CYS A 557 -15.58 -22.99 6.36
C CYS A 557 -15.71 -24.51 6.48
N VAL A 558 -16.87 -25.03 6.91
CA VAL A 558 -17.11 -26.48 7.08
C VAL A 558 -17.75 -27.13 5.85
N ASN A 559 -18.35 -26.36 4.95
CA ASN A 559 -18.92 -26.89 3.71
C ASN A 559 -17.80 -27.36 2.74
N PRO A 560 -17.72 -28.66 2.39
CA PRO A 560 -16.63 -29.23 1.60
C PRO A 560 -16.65 -28.79 0.11
N GLU A 561 -17.73 -28.15 -0.37
CA GLU A 561 -17.76 -27.58 -1.72
C GLU A 561 -16.91 -26.29 -1.87
N PHE A 562 -16.45 -25.70 -0.76
CA PHE A 562 -15.76 -24.42 -0.76
C PHE A 562 -14.26 -24.52 -0.41
N VAL A 563 -13.43 -24.04 -1.32
CA VAL A 563 -12.01 -23.75 -1.05
C VAL A 563 -11.88 -22.32 -0.52
N ARG A 564 -11.55 -22.18 0.76
CA ARG A 564 -11.33 -20.88 1.42
C ARG A 564 -9.98 -20.26 1.00
N VAL A 565 -10.00 -18.98 0.62
CA VAL A 565 -8.81 -18.13 0.45
C VAL A 565 -9.05 -16.80 1.18
N GLY A 566 -8.47 -16.65 2.37
CA GLY A 566 -8.64 -15.48 3.23
C GLY A 566 -10.07 -15.32 3.75
N ARG A 567 -10.78 -14.30 3.22
CA ARG A 567 -12.19 -13.97 3.49
C ARG A 567 -13.13 -14.39 2.34
N SER A 568 -12.62 -15.09 1.34
CA SER A 568 -13.39 -15.58 0.19
C SER A 568 -13.42 -17.10 0.07
N TYR A 569 -14.47 -17.60 -0.56
CA TYR A 569 -14.84 -19.02 -0.63
C TYR A 569 -15.19 -19.33 -2.08
N PHE A 570 -14.52 -20.32 -2.67
CA PHE A 570 -14.60 -20.64 -4.10
C PHE A 570 -15.05 -22.08 -4.31
N SER A 571 -16.02 -22.29 -5.18
CA SER A 571 -16.46 -23.64 -5.58
C SER A 571 -15.98 -23.97 -7.00
N LYS A 572 -15.84 -25.26 -7.30
CA LYS A 572 -15.54 -25.74 -8.65
C LYS A 572 -16.60 -25.17 -9.64
N PRO A 573 -16.21 -24.61 -10.79
CA PRO A 573 -17.15 -24.08 -11.76
C PRO A 573 -18.00 -25.19 -12.40
N ASP A 574 -19.21 -24.82 -12.82
CA ASP A 574 -20.07 -25.63 -13.69
C ASP A 574 -19.31 -26.02 -14.97
N PRO A 575 -19.18 -27.31 -15.32
CA PRO A 575 -18.54 -27.77 -16.56
C PRO A 575 -19.10 -27.15 -17.84
N ARG A 576 -20.36 -26.69 -17.83
CA ARG A 576 -21.02 -26.01 -18.97
C ARG A 576 -20.66 -24.53 -19.06
N ARG A 577 -19.98 -23.97 -18.06
CA ARG A 577 -19.67 -22.53 -17.91
C ARG A 577 -18.21 -22.29 -17.51
N LEU A 578 -17.31 -23.16 -17.97
CA LEU A 578 -15.87 -23.01 -17.77
C LEU A 578 -15.36 -21.74 -18.46
N VAL A 579 -14.50 -20.99 -17.76
CA VAL A 579 -13.74 -19.88 -18.33
C VAL A 579 -12.27 -20.21 -18.13
N ASP A 580 -11.60 -20.57 -19.23
CA ASP A 580 -10.15 -20.66 -19.29
C ASP A 580 -9.53 -19.25 -19.20
N LEU A 581 -8.39 -19.18 -18.54
CA LEU A 581 -7.57 -17.99 -18.37
C LEU A 581 -6.24 -18.10 -19.14
N GLY A 582 -5.88 -19.30 -19.61
CA GLY A 582 -4.57 -19.63 -20.16
C GLY A 582 -3.60 -20.20 -19.12
N ASP A 583 -2.56 -20.89 -19.60
CA ASP A 583 -1.56 -21.64 -18.83
C ASP A 583 -2.13 -22.73 -17.90
N GLY A 584 -3.29 -23.30 -18.26
CA GLY A 584 -3.95 -24.35 -17.48
C GLY A 584 -4.61 -23.86 -16.19
N LEU A 585 -5.12 -22.62 -16.18
CA LEU A 585 -5.90 -22.05 -15.08
C LEU A 585 -7.36 -21.84 -15.50
N HIS A 586 -8.30 -22.45 -14.76
CA HIS A 586 -9.72 -22.11 -14.87
C HIS A 586 -10.12 -21.08 -13.81
N LEU A 587 -11.03 -20.17 -14.18
CA LEU A 587 -11.70 -19.27 -13.25
C LEU A 587 -12.70 -20.05 -12.40
N TRP A 588 -12.52 -20.03 -11.08
CA TRP A 588 -13.52 -20.52 -10.12
C TRP A 588 -14.34 -19.34 -9.58
N PRO A 589 -15.68 -19.40 -9.65
CA PRO A 589 -16.55 -18.43 -9.00
C PRO A 589 -16.55 -18.63 -7.48
N GLY A 590 -16.93 -17.59 -6.76
CA GLY A 590 -17.03 -17.63 -5.31
C GLY A 590 -17.66 -16.36 -4.74
N PHE A 591 -17.62 -16.25 -3.42
CA PHE A 591 -18.06 -15.08 -2.69
C PHE A 591 -17.01 -14.64 -1.67
N TYR A 592 -17.06 -13.37 -1.30
CA TYR A 592 -16.43 -12.75 -0.14
C TYR A 592 -17.48 -12.61 0.97
N GLN A 593 -17.06 -12.73 2.23
CA GLN A 593 -17.90 -12.31 3.36
C GLN A 593 -17.11 -11.67 4.52
N SER A 594 -17.72 -10.69 5.17
CA SER A 594 -17.25 -10.08 6.43
C SER A 594 -18.43 -9.53 7.25
N SER A 595 -18.37 -9.61 8.58
CA SER A 595 -19.21 -8.74 9.40
C SER A 595 -18.81 -7.26 9.21
N ARG A 596 -19.78 -6.36 9.39
CA ARG A 596 -19.64 -4.91 9.43
C ARG A 596 -20.61 -4.36 10.47
N ILE A 597 -20.16 -3.39 11.24
CA ILE A 597 -21.01 -2.64 12.17
C ILE A 597 -21.28 -1.28 11.54
N GLY A 598 -22.51 -1.10 11.05
CA GLY A 598 -23.04 0.22 10.73
C GLY A 598 -23.90 0.73 11.89
N TRP A 599 -24.98 1.45 11.60
CA TRP A 599 -25.99 1.81 12.62
C TRP A 599 -26.71 0.59 13.22
N ARG A 600 -26.58 -0.56 12.55
CA ARG A 600 -26.93 -1.92 12.98
C ARG A 600 -25.89 -2.91 12.41
N PRO A 601 -25.85 -4.18 12.84
CA PRO A 601 -24.83 -5.11 12.39
C PRO A 601 -25.24 -5.73 11.05
N PHE A 602 -24.26 -5.98 10.18
CA PHE A 602 -24.45 -6.47 8.81
C PHE A 602 -23.45 -7.55 8.43
N LEU A 603 -23.88 -8.52 7.64
CA LEU A 603 -23.00 -9.37 6.84
C LEU A 603 -22.87 -8.74 5.45
N ASN A 604 -21.67 -8.27 5.07
CA ASN A 604 -21.41 -7.85 3.69
C ASN A 604 -20.98 -9.06 2.86
N VAL A 605 -21.67 -9.33 1.75
CA VAL A 605 -21.39 -10.46 0.84
C VAL A 605 -21.21 -9.96 -0.59
N ASP A 606 -20.11 -10.31 -1.25
CA ASP A 606 -19.77 -9.80 -2.59
C ASP A 606 -19.19 -10.89 -3.50
N VAL A 607 -19.39 -10.80 -4.82
CA VAL A 607 -18.91 -11.84 -5.76
C VAL A 607 -17.39 -11.81 -5.90
N ALA A 608 -16.75 -12.95 -5.66
CA ALA A 608 -15.32 -13.19 -5.84
C ALA A 608 -15.05 -14.11 -7.04
N HIS A 609 -13.87 -13.97 -7.66
CA HIS A 609 -13.39 -14.87 -8.72
C HIS A 609 -11.87 -15.06 -8.56
N LYS A 610 -11.36 -16.26 -8.81
CA LYS A 610 -9.92 -16.58 -8.71
C LYS A 610 -9.53 -17.69 -9.70
N GLY A 611 -8.31 -17.64 -10.23
CA GLY A 611 -7.76 -18.70 -11.08
C GLY A 611 -7.24 -19.87 -10.25
N PHE A 612 -7.57 -21.09 -10.65
CA PHE A 612 -7.13 -22.35 -10.04
C PHE A 612 -6.60 -23.32 -11.12
N PRO A 613 -5.58 -24.14 -10.83
CA PRO A 613 -5.07 -25.13 -11.77
C PRO A 613 -6.13 -26.12 -12.21
N VAL A 614 -6.09 -26.44 -13.51
CA VAL A 614 -6.76 -27.59 -14.11
C VAL A 614 -5.97 -28.86 -13.79
N GLN A 615 -6.65 -29.99 -13.62
CA GLN A 615 -5.98 -31.28 -13.53
C GLN A 615 -5.54 -31.71 -14.94
N MET A 616 -4.24 -31.88 -15.14
CA MET A 616 -3.65 -32.08 -16.48
C MET A 616 -2.37 -32.90 -16.36
N HIS A 617 -2.13 -33.83 -17.29
CA HIS A 617 -0.90 -34.62 -17.28
C HIS A 617 0.30 -33.72 -17.60
N VAL A 618 1.45 -33.97 -16.99
CA VAL A 618 2.60 -33.06 -17.16
C VAL A 618 3.22 -33.16 -18.56
N ILE A 619 3.04 -34.28 -19.26
CA ILE A 619 3.37 -34.39 -20.69
C ILE A 619 2.45 -33.48 -21.54
N ASP A 620 1.17 -33.34 -21.20
CA ASP A 620 0.27 -32.39 -21.90
C ASP A 620 0.66 -30.94 -21.60
N ILE A 621 1.09 -30.64 -20.37
CA ILE A 621 1.63 -29.32 -20.00
C ILE A 621 2.89 -28.99 -20.82
N ILE A 622 3.77 -29.98 -21.04
CA ILE A 622 4.95 -29.84 -21.91
C ILE A 622 4.52 -29.63 -23.36
N LYS A 623 3.55 -30.42 -23.85
CA LYS A 623 3.00 -30.31 -25.20
C LYS A 623 2.41 -28.93 -25.48
N ASP A 624 1.66 -28.36 -24.53
CA ASP A 624 1.15 -26.98 -24.59
C ASP A 624 2.28 -25.96 -24.73
N ILE A 625 3.30 -26.04 -23.88
CA ILE A 625 4.47 -25.13 -23.87
C ILE A 625 5.19 -25.20 -25.22
N CYS A 626 5.44 -26.42 -25.70
CA CYS A 626 6.05 -26.70 -26.99
C CYS A 626 5.05 -26.65 -28.17
N ARG A 627 3.96 -25.86 -28.05
CA ARG A 627 3.02 -25.47 -29.13
C ARG A 627 2.35 -26.65 -29.86
N GLY A 628 1.98 -27.69 -29.12
CA GLY A 628 1.36 -28.91 -29.63
C GLY A 628 2.34 -30.05 -29.94
N GLN A 629 3.65 -29.80 -29.87
CA GLN A 629 4.70 -30.78 -30.16
C GLN A 629 5.31 -31.37 -28.88
N LEU A 630 5.89 -32.57 -28.97
CA LEU A 630 6.73 -33.16 -27.93
C LEU A 630 8.15 -33.31 -28.49
N PRO A 631 9.06 -32.35 -28.24
CA PRO A 631 10.44 -32.44 -28.73
C PRO A 631 11.19 -33.55 -27.99
N PRO A 632 12.27 -34.13 -28.54
CA PRO A 632 13.04 -35.20 -27.87
C PRO A 632 13.73 -34.77 -26.56
N GLU A 633 13.99 -33.47 -26.38
CA GLU A 633 14.47 -32.85 -25.15
C GLU A 633 13.96 -31.41 -25.06
N LEU A 634 13.79 -30.88 -23.85
CA LEU A 634 13.40 -29.49 -23.62
C LEU A 634 14.61 -28.55 -23.65
N ASN A 635 14.52 -27.47 -24.42
CA ASN A 635 15.44 -26.34 -24.29
C ASN A 635 15.20 -25.58 -22.97
N ASP A 636 16.10 -24.67 -22.61
CA ASP A 636 16.06 -23.99 -21.31
C ASP A 636 14.90 -22.98 -21.17
N TYR A 637 14.37 -22.45 -22.27
CA TYR A 637 13.15 -21.62 -22.25
C TYR A 637 11.92 -22.46 -21.90
N ASP A 638 11.79 -23.66 -22.46
CA ASP A 638 10.68 -24.58 -22.15
C ASP A 638 10.81 -25.16 -20.74
N LYS A 639 12.03 -25.45 -20.26
CA LYS A 639 12.30 -25.80 -18.84
C LYS A 639 11.87 -24.67 -17.88
N VAL A 640 12.14 -23.41 -18.21
CA VAL A 640 11.70 -22.24 -17.42
C VAL A 640 10.18 -22.05 -17.47
N SER A 641 9.56 -22.27 -18.63
CA SER A 641 8.11 -22.22 -18.81
C SER A 641 7.40 -23.31 -18.00
N LEU A 642 7.92 -24.54 -18.02
CA LEU A 642 7.44 -25.66 -17.20
C LEU A 642 7.57 -25.35 -15.70
N LYS A 643 8.73 -24.85 -15.27
CA LYS A 643 8.98 -24.39 -13.88
C LYS A 643 7.98 -23.33 -13.46
N THR A 644 7.61 -22.42 -14.37
CA THR A 644 6.61 -21.36 -14.12
C THR A 644 5.21 -21.97 -13.94
N ARG A 645 4.82 -22.95 -14.78
CA ARG A 645 3.50 -23.59 -14.74
C ARG A 645 3.35 -24.53 -13.52
N VAL A 646 4.25 -25.50 -13.30
CA VAL A 646 4.10 -26.52 -12.23
C VAL A 646 4.85 -26.23 -10.91
N GLY A 647 5.87 -25.37 -10.91
CA GLY A 647 6.72 -25.16 -9.72
C GLY A 647 5.96 -24.63 -8.51
N ASN A 648 6.29 -25.15 -7.32
CA ASN A 648 5.60 -24.95 -6.03
C ASN A 648 4.15 -25.44 -5.95
N LEU A 649 3.62 -26.11 -6.98
CA LEU A 649 2.30 -26.75 -6.95
C LEU A 649 2.44 -28.24 -6.59
N LYS A 650 1.34 -28.88 -6.19
CA LYS A 650 1.27 -30.32 -6.00
C LYS A 650 1.01 -31.05 -7.31
N VAL A 651 1.68 -32.17 -7.49
CA VAL A 651 1.39 -33.19 -8.50
C VAL A 651 0.92 -34.47 -7.82
N ILE A 652 0.01 -35.18 -8.47
CA ILE A 652 -0.29 -36.59 -8.23
C ILE A 652 0.78 -37.36 -9.02
N TYR A 653 1.63 -38.09 -8.31
CA TYR A 653 2.59 -39.03 -8.88
C TYR A 653 1.97 -40.42 -8.90
N GLU A 654 2.04 -41.13 -10.03
CA GLU A 654 1.50 -42.48 -10.19
C GLU A 654 2.24 -43.22 -11.31
N ILE A 655 2.65 -44.47 -11.05
CA ILE A 655 3.22 -45.37 -12.06
C ILE A 655 2.04 -46.11 -12.73
N PRO A 656 1.92 -46.07 -14.08
CA PRO A 656 0.90 -46.83 -14.80
C PRO A 656 0.83 -48.30 -14.38
N ASN A 657 -0.40 -48.81 -14.24
CA ASN A 657 -0.71 -50.17 -13.79
C ASN A 657 -0.22 -50.54 -12.37
N GLN A 658 0.24 -49.57 -11.56
CA GLN A 658 0.66 -49.78 -10.17
C GLN A 658 -0.02 -48.78 -9.22
N PRO A 659 -1.34 -48.91 -8.95
CA PRO A 659 -2.10 -47.91 -8.17
C PRO A 659 -1.54 -47.66 -6.76
N ASN A 660 -0.90 -48.67 -6.14
CA ASN A 660 -0.24 -48.54 -4.83
C ASN A 660 1.00 -47.60 -4.84
N SER A 661 1.46 -47.16 -6.02
CA SER A 661 2.50 -46.14 -6.15
C SER A 661 2.00 -44.71 -5.92
N ARG A 662 0.68 -44.49 -5.98
CA ARG A 662 0.03 -43.18 -6.07
C ARG A 662 0.26 -42.30 -4.83
N LYS A 663 0.91 -41.15 -5.02
CA LYS A 663 1.29 -40.21 -3.93
C LYS A 663 1.15 -38.75 -4.36
N ILE A 664 0.92 -37.84 -3.41
CA ILE A 664 0.80 -36.40 -3.69
C ILE A 664 2.07 -35.68 -3.21
N TYR A 665 2.70 -34.92 -4.12
CA TYR A 665 3.99 -34.26 -3.88
C TYR A 665 3.99 -32.80 -4.33
N LYS A 666 4.53 -31.89 -3.50
CA LYS A 666 4.86 -30.51 -3.91
C LYS A 666 6.13 -30.52 -4.77
N VAL A 667 6.07 -29.93 -5.96
CA VAL A 667 7.22 -29.75 -6.86
C VAL A 667 8.10 -28.61 -6.33
N ASN A 668 9.17 -28.95 -5.61
CA ASN A 668 10.07 -27.98 -5.00
C ASN A 668 11.04 -27.38 -6.04
N LYS A 669 11.61 -28.22 -6.92
CA LYS A 669 12.45 -27.79 -8.05
C LYS A 669 12.23 -28.71 -9.26
N ILE A 670 12.61 -28.21 -10.44
CA ILE A 670 12.87 -29.02 -11.62
C ILE A 670 14.39 -29.21 -11.71
N VAL A 671 14.84 -30.43 -12.02
CA VAL A 671 16.25 -30.84 -12.06
C VAL A 671 16.60 -31.44 -13.44
N GLY A 672 17.73 -32.14 -13.57
CA GLY A 672 18.16 -32.77 -14.82
C GLY A 672 17.24 -33.91 -15.30
N SER A 673 17.59 -34.51 -16.44
CA SER A 673 16.82 -35.61 -17.02
C SER A 673 16.97 -36.92 -16.24
N ALA A 674 16.06 -37.87 -16.44
CA ALA A 674 16.12 -39.17 -15.74
C ALA A 674 17.39 -39.99 -16.10
N LEU A 675 18.05 -39.69 -17.22
CA LEU A 675 19.34 -40.25 -17.62
C LEU A 675 20.55 -39.59 -16.91
N GLN A 676 20.40 -38.32 -16.50
CA GLN A 676 21.46 -37.52 -15.87
C GLN A 676 21.41 -37.61 -14.34
N GLU A 677 20.20 -37.57 -13.78
CA GLU A 677 19.96 -37.54 -12.35
C GLU A 677 20.28 -38.90 -11.70
N ARG A 678 21.19 -38.88 -10.72
CA ARG A 678 21.65 -40.05 -9.95
C ARG A 678 21.30 -39.96 -8.48
N PHE A 679 21.10 -41.12 -7.86
CA PHE A 679 20.97 -41.28 -6.42
C PHE A 679 21.48 -42.66 -5.97
N LYS A 680 21.70 -42.83 -4.68
CA LYS A 680 22.04 -44.11 -4.05
C LYS A 680 20.78 -44.75 -3.45
N PRO A 681 20.37 -45.97 -3.86
CA PRO A 681 19.24 -46.67 -3.25
C PRO A 681 19.54 -47.12 -1.82
N GLU A 682 18.51 -47.22 -0.96
CA GLU A 682 18.65 -47.66 0.43
C GLU A 682 19.24 -49.09 0.56
N GLN A 683 19.01 -49.94 -0.45
CA GLN A 683 19.52 -51.32 -0.54
C GLN A 683 20.68 -51.46 -1.56
N GLY A 684 21.30 -50.36 -1.99
CA GLY A 684 22.33 -50.38 -3.06
C GLY A 684 23.62 -49.67 -2.65
N SER A 685 24.77 -50.26 -2.96
CA SER A 685 26.08 -49.68 -2.68
C SER A 685 26.48 -48.56 -3.65
N ALA A 686 26.08 -48.67 -4.93
CA ALA A 686 26.44 -47.77 -6.02
C ALA A 686 25.35 -46.74 -6.38
N GLU A 687 25.71 -45.67 -7.07
CA GLU A 687 24.76 -44.71 -7.64
C GLU A 687 24.10 -45.21 -8.93
N ILE A 688 22.77 -45.16 -8.97
CA ILE A 688 21.95 -45.53 -10.12
C ILE A 688 21.32 -44.27 -10.75
N THR A 689 21.07 -44.28 -12.06
CA THR A 689 20.26 -43.23 -12.70
C THR A 689 18.78 -43.42 -12.34
N ILE A 690 17.98 -42.35 -12.41
CA ILE A 690 16.52 -42.48 -12.22
C ILE A 690 15.92 -43.40 -13.30
N ALA A 691 16.37 -43.31 -14.56
CA ALA A 691 15.90 -44.18 -15.64
C ALA A 691 16.20 -45.67 -15.38
N ASP A 692 17.43 -46.00 -14.95
CA ASP A 692 17.81 -47.36 -14.56
C ASP A 692 16.99 -47.86 -13.38
N TYR A 693 16.78 -47.03 -12.35
CA TYR A 693 15.99 -47.42 -11.17
C TYR A 693 14.53 -47.72 -11.52
N PHE A 694 13.89 -46.88 -12.34
CA PHE A 694 12.52 -47.15 -12.78
C PHE A 694 12.44 -48.41 -13.64
N SER A 695 13.38 -48.61 -14.56
CA SER A 695 13.43 -49.82 -15.38
C SER A 695 13.65 -51.09 -14.55
N ARG A 696 14.68 -51.11 -13.69
CA ARG A 696 15.14 -52.32 -12.98
C ARG A 696 14.40 -52.59 -11.66
N SER A 697 14.04 -51.54 -10.92
CA SER A 697 13.49 -51.64 -9.55
C SER A 697 12.03 -51.19 -9.41
N LYS A 698 11.41 -50.66 -10.49
CA LYS A 698 9.96 -50.42 -10.58
C LYS A 698 9.27 -51.13 -11.74
N ASN A 699 10.01 -51.92 -12.51
CA ASN A 699 9.51 -52.61 -13.72
C ASN A 699 8.74 -51.66 -14.66
N TYR A 700 9.28 -50.45 -14.87
CA TYR A 700 8.66 -49.43 -15.70
C TYR A 700 9.71 -48.69 -16.55
N ARG A 701 9.65 -48.89 -17.87
CA ARG A 701 10.55 -48.22 -18.83
C ARG A 701 10.01 -46.84 -19.19
N LEU A 702 10.75 -45.80 -18.81
CA LEU A 702 10.40 -44.41 -19.10
C LEU A 702 10.32 -44.15 -20.61
N GLN A 703 9.33 -43.37 -21.05
CA GLN A 703 9.10 -43.05 -22.47
C GLN A 703 9.85 -41.79 -22.91
N PHE A 704 9.96 -40.82 -22.01
CA PHE A 704 10.64 -39.54 -22.16
C PHE A 704 11.81 -39.41 -21.17
N PRO A 705 12.80 -40.34 -21.16
CA PRO A 705 13.88 -40.34 -20.16
C PRO A 705 14.82 -39.11 -20.26
N LYS A 706 14.77 -38.36 -21.37
CA LYS A 706 15.43 -37.06 -21.56
C LYS A 706 14.68 -35.88 -20.94
N TYR A 707 13.42 -36.04 -20.52
CA TYR A 707 12.66 -34.97 -19.85
C TYR A 707 13.10 -34.82 -18.39
N PRO A 708 12.99 -33.61 -17.83
CA PRO A 708 13.51 -33.31 -16.49
C PRO A 708 12.73 -34.03 -15.39
N CYS A 709 13.41 -34.35 -14.29
CA CYS A 709 12.75 -34.84 -13.08
C CYS A 709 12.29 -33.69 -12.17
N PHE A 710 11.34 -33.99 -11.29
CA PHE A 710 10.90 -33.10 -10.22
C PHE A 710 11.51 -33.50 -8.89
N GLN A 711 12.12 -32.53 -8.21
CA GLN A 711 12.61 -32.64 -6.84
C GLN A 711 11.44 -32.37 -5.89
N VAL A 712 11.14 -33.32 -5.00
CA VAL A 712 9.96 -33.35 -4.13
C VAL A 712 10.32 -33.80 -2.71
N GLY A 713 9.33 -33.76 -1.80
CA GLY A 713 9.50 -34.19 -0.41
C GLY A 713 10.06 -33.09 0.51
N SER A 714 10.67 -33.51 1.63
CA SER A 714 11.37 -32.63 2.57
C SER A 714 12.78 -32.29 2.06
N VAL A 715 13.42 -31.28 2.67
CA VAL A 715 14.83 -30.94 2.39
C VAL A 715 15.77 -32.13 2.68
N ALA A 716 15.43 -32.94 3.70
CA ALA A 716 16.19 -34.15 4.06
C ALA A 716 15.99 -35.30 3.07
N ASN A 717 14.75 -35.66 2.72
CA ASN A 717 14.45 -36.85 1.91
C ASN A 717 14.56 -36.60 0.40
N ASN A 718 14.62 -35.33 -0.03
CA ASN A 718 15.12 -34.82 -1.32
C ASN A 718 14.85 -35.69 -2.56
N SER A 719 13.64 -36.24 -2.66
CA SER A 719 13.32 -37.33 -3.59
C SER A 719 13.14 -36.78 -5.00
N ARG A 720 13.42 -37.58 -6.03
CA ARG A 720 13.34 -37.16 -7.44
C ARG A 720 12.44 -38.12 -8.21
N ILE A 721 11.46 -37.59 -8.92
CA ILE A 721 10.47 -38.36 -9.69
C ILE A 721 10.44 -37.90 -11.16
N PRO A 722 10.30 -38.81 -12.15
CA PRO A 722 10.13 -38.44 -13.55
C PRO A 722 8.89 -37.56 -13.75
N CYS A 723 9.00 -36.48 -14.53
CA CYS A 723 7.86 -35.62 -14.81
C CYS A 723 6.76 -36.31 -15.64
N GLU A 724 7.11 -37.36 -16.41
CA GLU A 724 6.15 -38.16 -17.18
C GLU A 724 5.19 -39.01 -16.32
N LEU A 725 5.50 -39.18 -15.04
CA LEU A 725 4.67 -39.92 -14.07
C LEU A 725 3.85 -38.99 -13.18
N CYS A 726 3.66 -37.73 -13.61
CA CYS A 726 3.05 -36.67 -12.82
C CYS A 726 1.82 -36.08 -13.51
N THR A 727 0.72 -35.96 -12.76
CA THR A 727 -0.45 -35.15 -13.12
C THR A 727 -0.50 -33.93 -12.21
N LEU A 728 -0.64 -32.72 -12.75
CA LEU A 728 -0.85 -31.52 -11.93
C LEU A 728 -2.19 -31.66 -11.17
N GLN A 729 -2.20 -31.48 -9.85
CA GLN A 729 -3.43 -31.60 -9.07
C GLN A 729 -4.33 -30.38 -9.34
N GLY A 730 -5.59 -30.62 -9.73
CA GLY A 730 -6.56 -29.56 -9.96
C GLY A 730 -7.05 -28.89 -8.66
N GLY A 731 -7.62 -27.68 -8.77
CA GLY A 731 -8.31 -27.01 -7.65
C GLY A 731 -7.42 -26.48 -6.52
N GLN A 732 -6.10 -26.41 -6.74
CA GLN A 732 -5.15 -25.88 -5.75
C GLN A 732 -5.17 -24.35 -5.65
N VAL A 733 -5.02 -23.81 -4.44
CA VAL A 733 -4.86 -22.36 -4.22
C VAL A 733 -3.49 -21.90 -4.72
N VAL A 734 -3.45 -21.09 -5.78
CA VAL A 734 -2.22 -20.49 -6.33
C VAL A 734 -2.09 -19.04 -5.87
N ASN A 735 -0.90 -18.67 -5.37
CA ASN A 735 -0.59 -17.29 -4.95
C ASN A 735 0.23 -16.49 -5.97
N LYS A 736 0.74 -17.14 -7.04
CA LYS A 736 1.44 -16.48 -8.16
C LYS A 736 0.57 -15.39 -8.79
N LYS A 737 1.17 -14.28 -9.24
CA LYS A 737 0.51 -13.30 -10.12
C LYS A 737 -0.02 -13.97 -11.39
N MET A 738 -1.25 -13.65 -11.76
CA MET A 738 -1.77 -13.87 -13.11
C MET A 738 -1.11 -12.91 -14.11
N ASN A 739 -0.69 -13.42 -15.26
CA ASN A 739 -0.16 -12.62 -16.36
C ASN A 739 -1.21 -11.64 -16.92
N GLU A 740 -0.83 -10.73 -17.81
CA GLU A 740 -1.74 -9.69 -18.32
C GLU A 740 -2.93 -10.28 -19.11
N THR A 741 -2.74 -11.40 -19.81
CA THR A 741 -3.78 -12.12 -20.56
C THR A 741 -4.79 -12.80 -19.62
N GLN A 742 -4.30 -13.58 -18.65
CA GLN A 742 -5.11 -14.18 -17.57
C GLN A 742 -5.90 -13.12 -16.80
N THR A 743 -5.25 -11.99 -16.51
CA THR A 743 -5.87 -10.84 -15.83
C THR A 743 -6.99 -10.24 -16.68
N ALA A 744 -6.78 -10.05 -17.98
CA ALA A 744 -7.82 -9.54 -18.89
C ALA A 744 -9.00 -10.52 -19.04
N ALA A 745 -8.74 -11.82 -19.15
CA ALA A 745 -9.77 -12.87 -19.19
C ALA A 745 -10.60 -12.90 -17.90
N MET A 746 -9.93 -12.87 -16.73
CA MET A 746 -10.54 -12.78 -15.41
C MET A 746 -11.46 -11.56 -15.29
N VAL A 747 -10.98 -10.36 -15.66
CA VAL A 747 -11.77 -9.12 -15.61
C VAL A 747 -12.97 -9.19 -16.55
N LYS A 748 -12.78 -9.68 -17.79
CA LYS A 748 -13.86 -9.84 -18.79
C LYS A 748 -15.00 -10.72 -18.28
N ALA A 749 -14.70 -11.82 -17.57
CA ALA A 749 -15.70 -12.74 -17.02
C ALA A 749 -16.29 -12.26 -15.68
N ALA A 750 -15.51 -11.55 -14.85
CA ALA A 750 -15.95 -11.06 -13.56
C ALA A 750 -16.85 -9.81 -13.65
N ALA A 751 -16.58 -8.90 -14.59
CA ALA A 751 -17.23 -7.61 -14.70
C ALA A 751 -18.62 -7.73 -15.33
N THR A 752 -19.61 -7.96 -14.45
CA THR A 752 -21.02 -8.25 -14.74
C THR A 752 -21.91 -7.10 -14.25
N GLY A 753 -23.02 -6.83 -14.96
CA GLY A 753 -23.97 -5.76 -14.61
C GLY A 753 -24.65 -5.97 -13.25
N THR A 754 -25.31 -4.94 -12.72
CA THR A 754 -25.94 -4.94 -11.38
C THR A 754 -26.82 -6.16 -11.16
N ASP A 755 -27.77 -6.45 -12.04
CA ASP A 755 -28.75 -7.52 -11.87
C ASP A 755 -28.09 -8.91 -11.83
N ILE A 756 -27.09 -9.14 -12.69
CA ILE A 756 -26.30 -10.39 -12.69
C ILE A 756 -25.43 -10.48 -11.42
N ARG A 757 -24.89 -9.36 -10.90
CA ARG A 757 -24.12 -9.37 -9.66
C ARG A 757 -25.01 -9.56 -8.42
N ARG A 758 -26.18 -8.90 -8.38
CA ARG A 758 -27.24 -9.08 -7.39
C ARG A 758 -27.62 -10.55 -7.31
N GLN A 759 -27.96 -11.16 -8.45
CA GLN A 759 -28.30 -12.58 -8.53
C GLN A 759 -27.17 -13.48 -7.97
N LYS A 760 -25.92 -13.29 -8.41
CA LYS A 760 -24.77 -14.06 -7.89
C LYS A 760 -24.54 -13.91 -6.37
N VAL A 761 -24.88 -12.77 -5.77
CA VAL A 761 -24.80 -12.59 -4.31
C VAL A 761 -25.96 -13.33 -3.61
N MET A 762 -27.17 -13.26 -4.14
CA MET A 762 -28.32 -14.03 -3.61
C MET A 762 -28.09 -15.55 -3.77
N ASP A 763 -27.46 -15.99 -4.86
CA ASP A 763 -27.06 -17.39 -5.06
C ASP A 763 -26.05 -17.86 -4.00
N ALA A 764 -25.09 -17.00 -3.64
CA ALA A 764 -24.15 -17.28 -2.56
C ALA A 764 -24.88 -17.38 -1.20
N MET A 765 -25.76 -16.42 -0.86
CA MET A 765 -26.57 -16.48 0.37
C MET A 765 -27.40 -17.76 0.47
N ARG A 766 -28.10 -18.13 -0.62
CA ARG A 766 -28.88 -19.38 -0.69
C ARG A 766 -28.00 -20.63 -0.55
N LYS A 767 -26.79 -20.64 -1.13
CA LYS A 767 -25.85 -21.77 -1.02
C LYS A 767 -25.22 -21.90 0.37
N ILE A 768 -25.03 -20.80 1.11
CA ILE A 768 -24.55 -20.86 2.51
C ILE A 768 -25.69 -21.26 3.46
N ASN A 769 -26.94 -20.93 3.14
CA ASN A 769 -28.16 -21.35 3.86
C ASN A 769 -28.15 -20.97 5.36
N PHE A 770 -27.75 -19.72 5.66
CA PHE A 770 -27.60 -19.22 7.03
C PHE A 770 -28.84 -19.45 7.92
N GLY A 771 -30.05 -19.26 7.38
CA GLY A 771 -31.30 -19.46 8.12
C GLY A 771 -31.55 -20.90 8.61
N ASN A 772 -30.83 -21.89 8.08
CA ASN A 772 -30.88 -23.28 8.54
C ASN A 772 -29.65 -23.74 9.31
N CYS A 773 -28.65 -22.88 9.49
CA CYS A 773 -27.43 -23.24 10.21
C CYS A 773 -27.70 -23.44 11.72
N ALA A 774 -27.50 -24.66 12.21
CA ALA A 774 -27.64 -25.00 13.63
C ALA A 774 -26.76 -24.11 14.53
N LEU A 775 -25.49 -23.90 14.16
CA LEU A 775 -24.56 -23.03 14.89
C LEU A 775 -25.12 -21.62 15.11
N LEU A 776 -25.68 -20.98 14.07
CA LEU A 776 -26.22 -19.63 14.19
C LEU A 776 -27.52 -19.61 15.00
N LYS A 777 -28.37 -20.64 14.88
CA LYS A 777 -29.55 -20.82 15.73
C LYS A 777 -29.17 -20.97 17.20
N ASP A 778 -28.14 -21.75 17.51
CA ASP A 778 -27.63 -21.94 18.87
C ASP A 778 -27.11 -20.64 19.47
N PHE A 779 -26.23 -19.92 18.76
CA PHE A 779 -25.76 -18.59 19.18
C PHE A 779 -26.86 -17.51 19.15
N GLY A 780 -28.06 -17.81 18.64
CA GLY A 780 -29.17 -16.84 18.55
C GLY A 780 -28.90 -15.70 17.56
N ILE A 781 -28.08 -15.94 16.54
CA ILE A 781 -27.69 -14.96 15.51
C ILE A 781 -28.55 -15.19 14.26
N GLY A 782 -29.47 -14.27 13.96
CA GLY A 782 -30.23 -14.28 12.71
C GLY A 782 -29.51 -13.46 11.63
N VAL A 783 -29.50 -13.96 10.39
CA VAL A 783 -29.02 -13.21 9.20
C VAL A 783 -30.17 -13.11 8.20
N SER A 784 -30.47 -11.89 7.75
CA SER A 784 -31.45 -11.61 6.70
C SER A 784 -31.13 -12.35 5.40
N ASP A 785 -32.16 -12.86 4.73
CA ASP A 785 -32.05 -13.36 3.36
C ASP A 785 -32.17 -12.22 2.32
N GLN A 786 -32.82 -11.11 2.70
CA GLN A 786 -32.94 -9.90 1.87
C GLN A 786 -31.75 -8.95 2.01
N MET A 787 -31.40 -8.31 0.89
CA MET A 787 -30.44 -7.20 0.81
C MET A 787 -30.96 -5.96 1.55
N GLU A 788 -30.05 -5.25 2.22
CA GLU A 788 -30.36 -4.01 2.94
C GLU A 788 -30.69 -2.89 1.95
N ARG A 789 -31.95 -2.46 1.95
CA ARG A 789 -32.39 -1.23 1.28
C ARG A 789 -32.11 -0.02 2.16
N VAL A 790 -31.41 0.96 1.63
CA VAL A 790 -31.06 2.20 2.32
C VAL A 790 -31.61 3.42 1.58
N ASN A 791 -31.91 4.47 2.34
CA ASN A 791 -32.17 5.78 1.76
C ASN A 791 -30.87 6.36 1.21
N ALA A 792 -30.95 6.99 0.05
CA ALA A 792 -29.81 7.57 -0.66
C ALA A 792 -30.20 8.92 -1.30
N ARG A 793 -29.21 9.71 -1.69
CA ARG A 793 -29.38 10.99 -2.39
C ARG A 793 -28.56 11.01 -3.67
N ILE A 794 -29.04 11.63 -4.74
CA ILE A 794 -28.24 11.92 -5.93
C ILE A 794 -27.94 13.42 -5.93
N LEU A 795 -26.68 13.77 -5.68
CA LEU A 795 -26.19 15.14 -5.78
C LEU A 795 -26.33 15.67 -7.22
N PRO A 796 -26.67 16.95 -7.41
CA PRO A 796 -26.69 17.56 -8.73
C PRO A 796 -25.27 17.56 -9.34
N PRO A 797 -25.10 17.18 -10.61
CA PRO A 797 -23.80 17.25 -11.27
C PRO A 797 -23.40 18.73 -11.51
N PRO A 798 -22.10 19.07 -11.39
CA PRO A 798 -21.63 20.42 -11.64
C PRO A 798 -21.78 20.84 -13.11
N THR A 799 -21.86 22.15 -13.32
CA THR A 799 -21.62 22.79 -14.61
C THR A 799 -20.11 22.91 -14.84
N VAL A 800 -19.62 22.43 -15.97
CA VAL A 800 -18.22 22.56 -16.37
C VAL A 800 -18.06 23.75 -17.32
N GLY A 801 -17.11 24.63 -17.03
CA GLY A 801 -16.77 25.80 -17.83
C GLY A 801 -15.56 25.58 -18.74
N TYR A 802 -15.63 26.17 -19.93
CA TYR A 802 -14.61 26.18 -20.97
C TYR A 802 -14.30 27.64 -21.39
N ASP A 803 -13.49 27.81 -22.44
CA ASP A 803 -13.15 29.11 -23.03
C ASP A 803 -14.40 29.92 -23.48
N ASN A 804 -14.25 31.25 -23.61
CA ASN A 804 -15.32 32.18 -24.00
C ASN A 804 -16.60 32.06 -23.15
N ASN A 805 -16.45 31.79 -21.85
CA ASN A 805 -17.55 31.56 -20.89
C ASN A 805 -18.54 30.44 -21.28
N ARG A 806 -18.16 29.55 -22.21
CA ARG A 806 -18.98 28.40 -22.58
C ARG A 806 -19.14 27.45 -21.39
N THR A 807 -20.33 26.91 -21.22
CA THR A 807 -20.67 26.02 -20.11
C THR A 807 -21.38 24.77 -20.59
N ILE A 808 -21.05 23.64 -19.99
CA ILE A 808 -21.59 22.31 -20.33
C ILE A 808 -22.08 21.66 -19.03
N LEU A 809 -23.36 21.36 -18.96
CA LEU A 809 -23.93 20.57 -17.87
C LEU A 809 -23.46 19.11 -18.01
N VAL A 810 -22.86 18.55 -16.95
CA VAL A 810 -22.37 17.16 -16.98
C VAL A 810 -23.54 16.18 -16.92
N GLN A 811 -23.70 15.37 -17.97
CA GLN A 811 -24.79 14.38 -18.05
C GLN A 811 -24.26 12.98 -17.78
N LYS A 812 -24.88 12.27 -16.82
CA LYS A 812 -24.47 10.93 -16.38
C LYS A 812 -22.96 10.82 -16.12
N GLY A 813 -22.36 11.85 -15.51
CA GLY A 813 -20.92 11.89 -15.18
C GLY A 813 -19.96 11.98 -16.38
N VAL A 814 -20.44 12.39 -17.57
CA VAL A 814 -19.67 12.52 -18.81
C VAL A 814 -19.99 13.84 -19.52
N TRP A 815 -19.00 14.42 -20.21
CA TRP A 815 -19.20 15.53 -21.14
C TRP A 815 -18.25 15.42 -22.34
N ARG A 816 -18.39 16.32 -23.32
CA ARG A 816 -17.43 16.51 -24.43
C ARG A 816 -16.59 17.76 -24.14
N ALA A 817 -15.34 17.77 -24.57
CA ALA A 817 -14.50 18.97 -24.48
C ALA A 817 -14.96 20.02 -25.49
N ASP A 818 -14.83 21.29 -25.11
CA ASP A 818 -14.76 22.44 -26.01
C ASP A 818 -13.33 23.04 -25.92
N LYS A 819 -13.10 24.22 -26.50
CA LYS A 819 -11.82 24.93 -26.42
C LYS A 819 -11.35 25.14 -24.98
N PHE A 820 -10.10 24.77 -24.71
CA PHE A 820 -9.50 24.84 -23.39
C PHE A 820 -9.32 26.29 -22.93
N ILE A 821 -9.57 26.56 -21.64
CA ILE A 821 -9.50 27.91 -21.03
C ILE A 821 -8.10 28.52 -21.14
N LYS A 822 -7.08 27.68 -20.96
CA LYS A 822 -5.69 28.03 -21.27
C LYS A 822 -5.14 26.92 -22.17
N PRO A 823 -5.23 27.07 -23.50
CA PRO A 823 -4.60 26.16 -24.43
C PRO A 823 -3.10 26.47 -24.53
N THR A 824 -2.27 25.46 -24.77
CA THR A 824 -0.82 25.64 -24.91
C THR A 824 -0.39 25.55 -26.36
N LYS A 825 0.36 26.55 -26.83
CA LYS A 825 1.02 26.55 -28.14
C LYS A 825 2.24 25.61 -28.12
N ILE A 826 2.19 24.56 -28.93
CA ILE A 826 3.36 23.74 -29.26
C ILE A 826 3.92 24.27 -30.59
N THR A 827 5.24 24.47 -30.65
CA THR A 827 6.02 24.87 -31.83
C THR A 827 7.10 23.85 -32.18
N SER A 828 7.54 23.03 -31.23
CA SER A 828 8.59 22.01 -31.43
C SER A 828 8.26 20.70 -30.69
N TRP A 829 8.20 19.59 -31.43
CA TRP A 829 8.04 18.24 -30.88
C TRP A 829 8.96 17.23 -31.60
N ALA A 830 9.26 16.12 -30.94
CA ALA A 830 10.08 15.04 -31.50
C ALA A 830 9.42 13.66 -31.35
N TYR A 831 9.83 12.69 -32.17
CA TYR A 831 9.42 11.29 -32.06
C TYR A 831 10.62 10.37 -31.82
N VAL A 832 10.48 9.44 -30.85
CA VAL A 832 11.49 8.40 -30.53
C VAL A 832 10.84 7.02 -30.54
N ASN A 833 11.38 6.10 -31.34
CA ASN A 833 10.93 4.71 -31.40
C ASN A 833 11.68 3.83 -30.38
N MET A 834 10.96 3.20 -29.45
CA MET A 834 11.47 2.14 -28.57
C MET A 834 10.82 0.77 -28.83
N VAL A 835 10.03 0.63 -29.91
CA VAL A 835 9.33 -0.61 -30.30
C VAL A 835 10.22 -1.44 -31.23
N HIS A 836 10.42 -2.71 -30.88
CA HIS A 836 11.25 -3.64 -31.64
C HIS A 836 10.47 -4.29 -32.79
N GLY A 837 11.15 -4.63 -33.89
CA GLY A 837 10.51 -5.16 -35.10
C GLY A 837 10.02 -4.05 -36.02
N ARG A 838 8.79 -4.17 -36.56
CA ARG A 838 8.23 -3.16 -37.47
C ARG A 838 7.93 -1.86 -36.71
N PRO A 839 8.51 -0.71 -37.10
CA PRO A 839 8.25 0.56 -36.41
C PRO A 839 6.75 0.94 -36.53
N PRO A 840 6.12 1.44 -35.45
CA PRO A 840 4.75 1.97 -35.52
C PRO A 840 4.66 3.16 -36.48
N ASN A 841 3.52 3.32 -37.17
CA ASN A 841 3.31 4.45 -38.08
C ASN A 841 3.12 5.77 -37.31
N TRP A 842 4.21 6.43 -36.95
CA TRP A 842 4.20 7.71 -36.25
C TRP A 842 3.66 8.87 -37.09
N ARG A 843 3.62 8.77 -38.42
CA ARG A 843 3.03 9.81 -39.30
C ARG A 843 1.55 10.04 -39.00
N SER A 844 0.87 9.05 -38.43
CA SER A 844 -0.49 9.20 -37.88
C SER A 844 -0.61 10.33 -36.84
N LEU A 845 0.47 10.66 -36.12
CA LEU A 845 0.54 11.83 -35.23
C LEU A 845 0.41 13.13 -36.04
N CYS A 846 1.18 13.26 -37.12
CA CYS A 846 1.16 14.43 -38.02
C CYS A 846 -0.21 14.66 -38.64
N ASP A 847 -0.93 13.59 -38.98
CA ASP A 847 -2.24 13.68 -39.61
C ASP A 847 -3.37 13.99 -38.62
N ASN A 848 -3.29 13.45 -37.39
CA ASN A 848 -4.36 13.58 -36.39
C ASN A 848 -4.20 14.79 -35.46
N PHE A 849 -2.98 15.14 -35.05
CA PHE A 849 -2.76 16.11 -33.97
C PHE A 849 -3.07 17.56 -34.33
N PRO A 850 -2.74 18.11 -35.51
CA PRO A 850 -3.04 19.51 -35.84
C PRO A 850 -4.55 19.82 -35.83
N GLY A 851 -5.37 18.96 -36.46
CA GLY A 851 -6.83 19.10 -36.44
C GLY A 851 -7.43 18.88 -35.05
N GLY A 852 -6.94 17.87 -34.33
CA GLY A 852 -7.35 17.61 -32.95
C GLY A 852 -7.01 18.78 -32.01
N ALA A 853 -5.82 19.35 -32.12
CA ALA A 853 -5.35 20.47 -31.31
C ALA A 853 -6.22 21.72 -31.54
N ASN A 854 -6.45 22.09 -32.80
CA ASN A 854 -7.31 23.23 -33.15
C ASN A 854 -8.74 23.07 -32.58
N SER A 855 -9.29 21.85 -32.60
CA SER A 855 -10.62 21.57 -32.04
C SER A 855 -10.75 21.83 -30.52
N VAL A 856 -9.63 21.86 -29.79
CA VAL A 856 -9.55 22.24 -28.37
C VAL A 856 -8.81 23.56 -28.14
N GLY A 857 -8.59 24.36 -29.19
CA GLY A 857 -7.94 25.68 -29.12
C GLY A 857 -6.41 25.67 -29.01
N MET A 858 -5.77 24.50 -29.09
CA MET A 858 -4.31 24.36 -29.07
C MET A 858 -3.71 24.53 -30.47
N GLU A 859 -2.50 25.08 -30.54
CA GLU A 859 -1.66 25.02 -31.74
C GLU A 859 -0.68 23.84 -31.67
N PHE A 860 -0.52 23.12 -32.78
CA PHE A 860 0.38 21.97 -32.90
C PHE A 860 0.92 21.87 -34.34
N PRO A 861 2.24 21.81 -34.56
CA PRO A 861 2.82 21.83 -35.90
C PRO A 861 2.74 20.44 -36.53
N LYS A 862 2.42 20.38 -37.83
CA LYS A 862 2.17 19.12 -38.54
C LYS A 862 3.34 18.14 -38.46
N ASN A 863 4.57 18.61 -38.67
CA ASN A 863 5.77 17.77 -38.70
C ASN A 863 6.58 17.92 -37.40
N PRO A 864 7.23 16.85 -36.91
CA PRO A 864 8.19 16.94 -35.81
C PRO A 864 9.47 17.63 -36.27
N SER A 865 10.16 18.26 -35.31
CA SER A 865 11.48 18.87 -35.50
C SER A 865 12.61 17.83 -35.47
N MET A 866 12.38 16.65 -34.89
CA MET A 866 13.34 15.54 -34.82
C MET A 866 12.62 14.17 -34.82
N VAL A 867 13.21 13.17 -35.49
CA VAL A 867 12.69 11.80 -35.57
C VAL A 867 13.82 10.80 -35.38
N PHE A 868 13.63 9.85 -34.46
CA PHE A 868 14.60 8.80 -34.16
C PHE A 868 13.94 7.42 -34.33
N GLU A 869 14.09 6.79 -35.50
CA GLU A 869 13.38 5.55 -35.85
C GLU A 869 14.08 4.25 -35.39
N ASP A 870 15.41 4.22 -35.26
CA ASP A 870 16.17 3.02 -34.87
C ASP A 870 16.02 2.70 -33.37
N GLN A 871 15.24 1.68 -33.06
CA GLN A 871 15.01 1.19 -31.70
C GLN A 871 16.29 0.64 -31.02
N ARG A 872 17.22 0.03 -31.77
CA ARG A 872 18.44 -0.55 -31.21
C ARG A 872 19.36 0.57 -30.72
N GLU A 873 19.54 1.60 -31.54
CA GLU A 873 20.35 2.76 -31.22
C GLU A 873 19.69 3.62 -30.12
N ASN A 874 18.39 3.91 -30.24
CA ASN A 874 17.63 4.60 -29.19
C ASN A 874 17.70 3.86 -27.84
N ASN A 875 17.70 2.53 -27.82
CA ASN A 875 17.84 1.77 -26.59
C ASN A 875 19.28 1.75 -26.04
N ARG A 876 20.30 1.97 -26.87
CA ARG A 876 21.68 2.14 -26.38
C ARG A 876 21.89 3.55 -25.83
N ASN A 877 21.59 4.57 -26.63
CA ASN A 877 22.02 5.95 -26.41
C ASN A 877 20.87 6.92 -26.08
N LEU A 878 19.82 6.44 -25.39
CA LEU A 878 18.61 7.21 -25.05
C LEU A 878 18.88 8.56 -24.35
N HIS A 879 19.91 8.60 -23.50
CA HIS A 879 20.34 9.84 -22.84
C HIS A 879 20.73 10.91 -23.86
N ASN A 880 21.51 10.54 -24.88
CA ASN A 880 21.99 11.45 -25.91
C ASN A 880 20.86 11.88 -26.84
N VAL A 881 19.93 10.97 -27.18
CA VAL A 881 18.69 11.27 -27.93
C VAL A 881 17.87 12.35 -27.22
N PHE A 882 17.63 12.21 -25.91
CA PHE A 882 16.89 13.20 -25.13
C PHE A 882 17.70 14.49 -24.88
N ALA A 883 19.03 14.41 -24.72
CA ALA A 883 19.89 15.59 -24.59
C ALA A 883 19.88 16.45 -25.86
N GLN A 884 19.93 15.84 -27.05
CA GLN A 884 19.76 16.54 -28.32
C GLN A 884 18.38 17.20 -28.44
N CYS A 885 17.31 16.51 -28.02
CA CYS A 885 15.96 17.09 -27.96
C CYS A 885 15.93 18.34 -27.05
N LYS A 886 16.55 18.28 -25.87
CA LYS A 886 16.65 19.42 -24.94
C LYS A 886 17.44 20.59 -25.56
N GLN A 887 18.58 20.30 -26.17
CA GLN A 887 19.44 21.30 -26.83
C GLN A 887 18.73 21.99 -28.01
N LYS A 888 17.84 21.28 -28.72
CA LYS A 888 17.00 21.82 -29.81
C LYS A 888 15.69 22.46 -29.33
N GLY A 889 15.49 22.66 -28.02
CA GLY A 889 14.31 23.33 -27.46
C GLY A 889 12.99 22.57 -27.67
N VAL A 890 13.04 21.23 -27.80
CA VAL A 890 11.85 20.40 -28.02
C VAL A 890 10.95 20.42 -26.78
N GLN A 891 9.72 20.91 -26.94
CA GLN A 891 8.76 21.03 -25.82
C GLN A 891 8.14 19.68 -25.43
N VAL A 892 7.94 18.78 -26.38
CA VAL A 892 7.33 17.45 -26.16
C VAL A 892 8.04 16.38 -26.97
N VAL A 893 8.50 15.32 -26.31
CA VAL A 893 9.00 14.11 -26.98
C VAL A 893 7.95 13.00 -26.90
N PHE A 894 7.40 12.62 -28.05
CA PHE A 894 6.54 11.44 -28.17
C PHE A 894 7.41 10.19 -28.24
N VAL A 895 7.15 9.20 -27.38
CA VAL A 895 7.96 7.99 -27.31
C VAL A 895 7.09 6.76 -27.55
N ALA A 896 7.27 6.08 -28.68
CA ALA A 896 6.62 4.79 -28.90
C ALA A 896 7.26 3.73 -28.03
N VAL A 897 6.48 3.07 -27.18
CA VAL A 897 6.95 2.02 -26.27
C VAL A 897 6.20 0.70 -26.53
N PRO A 898 6.86 -0.47 -26.35
CA PRO A 898 6.23 -1.77 -26.51
C PRO A 898 4.98 -1.95 -25.64
N ASN A 899 4.15 -2.92 -25.97
CA ASN A 899 2.92 -3.19 -25.23
C ASN A 899 3.15 -3.63 -23.77
N SER A 900 4.24 -4.37 -23.51
CA SER A 900 4.65 -4.91 -22.20
C SER A 900 6.13 -4.57 -21.90
N GLY A 901 6.63 -4.97 -20.73
CA GLY A 901 8.04 -4.79 -20.33
C GLY A 901 8.42 -3.40 -19.82
N ASP A 902 9.65 -3.30 -19.29
CA ASP A 902 10.15 -2.17 -18.49
C ASP A 902 10.67 -0.97 -19.30
N VAL A 903 10.55 -0.98 -20.62
CA VAL A 903 11.04 0.11 -21.51
C VAL A 903 10.48 1.48 -21.13
N TYR A 904 9.22 1.53 -20.68
CA TYR A 904 8.59 2.75 -20.16
C TYR A 904 9.36 3.33 -18.95
N SER A 905 9.87 2.48 -18.06
CA SER A 905 10.58 2.91 -16.86
C SER A 905 11.96 3.47 -17.19
N LYS A 906 12.68 2.84 -18.11
CA LYS A 906 13.93 3.38 -18.65
C LYS A 906 13.71 4.75 -19.30
N VAL A 907 12.68 4.88 -20.15
CA VAL A 907 12.30 6.16 -20.76
C VAL A 907 12.03 7.24 -19.71
N LYS A 908 11.33 6.91 -18.61
CA LYS A 908 11.00 7.87 -17.56
C LYS A 908 12.18 8.24 -16.65
N GLN A 909 13.05 7.30 -16.31
CA GLN A 909 14.27 7.59 -15.56
C GLN A 909 15.18 8.56 -16.34
N VAL A 910 15.54 8.22 -17.58
CA VAL A 910 16.42 9.06 -18.41
C VAL A 910 15.79 10.43 -18.70
N ALA A 911 14.51 10.47 -19.07
CA ALA A 911 13.84 11.73 -19.41
C ALA A 911 13.72 12.70 -18.24
N GLU A 912 13.46 12.22 -17.02
CA GLU A 912 13.01 13.10 -15.91
C GLU A 912 14.06 13.25 -14.80
N LEU A 913 14.91 12.24 -14.56
CA LEU A 913 15.99 12.28 -13.58
C LEU A 913 17.31 12.79 -14.18
N GLU A 914 17.65 12.32 -15.38
CA GLU A 914 18.98 12.53 -15.99
C GLU A 914 19.02 13.76 -16.90
N VAL A 915 18.04 13.92 -17.80
CA VAL A 915 18.05 15.00 -18.82
C VAL A 915 17.10 16.17 -18.47
N GLY A 916 15.86 15.88 -18.07
CA GLY A 916 14.81 16.88 -17.86
C GLY A 916 14.12 17.29 -19.17
N VAL A 917 13.40 16.35 -19.81
CA VAL A 917 12.56 16.57 -21.00
C VAL A 917 11.15 16.01 -20.83
N LEU A 918 10.15 16.75 -21.32
CA LEU A 918 8.75 16.36 -21.19
C LEU A 918 8.37 15.27 -22.19
N THR A 919 8.08 14.06 -21.68
CA THR A 919 7.77 12.88 -22.51
C THR A 919 6.29 12.48 -22.48
N GLN A 920 5.76 12.17 -23.67
CA GLN A 920 4.45 11.56 -23.87
C GLN A 920 4.59 10.17 -24.50
N CYS A 921 4.71 9.15 -23.65
CA CYS A 921 4.82 7.76 -24.10
C CYS A 921 3.49 7.26 -24.69
N LEU A 922 3.55 6.57 -25.82
CA LEU A 922 2.41 5.92 -26.47
C LEU A 922 2.72 4.43 -26.64
N ARG A 923 1.79 3.56 -26.22
CA ARG A 923 1.92 2.12 -26.46
C ARG A 923 1.78 1.86 -27.97
N GLU A 924 2.58 0.96 -28.50
CA GLU A 924 2.52 0.44 -29.87
C GLU A 924 1.08 0.23 -30.39
N LYS A 925 0.23 -0.49 -29.65
CA LYS A 925 -1.18 -0.75 -30.04
C LYS A 925 -2.07 0.49 -30.12
N THR A 926 -1.66 1.60 -29.49
CA THR A 926 -2.35 2.90 -29.52
C THR A 926 -1.98 3.68 -30.78
N LEU A 927 -0.73 3.59 -31.25
CA LEU A 927 -0.32 4.18 -32.53
C LEU A 927 -0.98 3.44 -33.71
N PHE A 928 -1.03 2.11 -33.69
CA PHE A 928 -1.75 1.32 -34.70
C PHE A 928 -3.29 1.49 -34.69
N LYS A 929 -3.87 2.10 -33.65
CA LYS A 929 -5.33 2.30 -33.50
C LYS A 929 -5.68 3.75 -33.16
N MET A 930 -4.89 4.69 -33.65
CA MET A 930 -5.12 6.11 -33.43
C MET A 930 -6.43 6.56 -34.10
N ASN A 931 -7.20 7.37 -33.38
CA ASN A 931 -8.48 7.93 -33.83
C ASN A 931 -8.75 9.26 -33.09
N PRO A 932 -9.69 10.11 -33.55
CA PRO A 932 -9.90 11.44 -32.97
C PRO A 932 -10.18 11.45 -31.46
N ALA A 933 -10.92 10.45 -30.95
CA ALA A 933 -11.18 10.30 -29.51
C ALA A 933 -9.90 9.97 -28.71
N THR A 934 -8.99 9.18 -29.28
CA THR A 934 -7.69 8.87 -28.67
C THR A 934 -6.77 10.09 -28.72
N THR A 935 -6.77 10.83 -29.83
CA THR A 935 -6.03 12.08 -29.99
C THR A 935 -6.49 13.15 -28.99
N GLY A 936 -7.81 13.38 -28.85
CA GLY A 936 -8.36 14.30 -27.84
C GLY A 936 -7.99 13.92 -26.40
N ASN A 937 -8.04 12.62 -26.07
CA ASN A 937 -7.58 12.13 -24.77
C ASN A 937 -6.06 12.32 -24.53
N ILE A 938 -5.23 12.39 -25.57
CA ILE A 938 -3.81 12.72 -25.44
C ILE A 938 -3.61 14.24 -25.33
N LEU A 939 -4.36 15.04 -26.08
CA LEU A 939 -4.30 16.52 -26.03
C LEU A 939 -4.70 17.07 -24.66
N LEU A 940 -5.75 16.52 -24.04
CA LEU A 940 -6.12 16.79 -22.64
C LEU A 940 -4.91 16.64 -21.69
N LYS A 941 -4.06 15.62 -21.90
CA LYS A 941 -2.86 15.40 -21.11
C LYS A 941 -1.72 16.35 -21.45
N LEU A 942 -1.50 16.63 -22.73
CA LEU A 942 -0.41 17.50 -23.19
C LEU A 942 -0.62 18.94 -22.71
N ASN A 943 -1.84 19.46 -22.84
CA ASN A 943 -2.20 20.78 -22.37
C ASN A 943 -1.98 20.93 -20.85
N ALA A 944 -2.45 19.95 -20.07
CA ALA A 944 -2.25 19.93 -18.62
C ALA A 944 -0.75 19.88 -18.24
N LYS A 945 0.05 19.02 -18.88
CA LYS A 945 1.50 18.92 -18.66
C LYS A 945 2.26 20.21 -18.94
N LEU A 946 1.86 20.94 -19.99
CA LEU A 946 2.44 22.23 -20.40
C LEU A 946 1.84 23.42 -19.61
N ASN A 947 1.23 23.16 -18.45
CA ASN A 947 0.64 24.16 -17.55
C ASN A 947 -0.55 24.94 -18.15
N GLY A 948 -1.23 24.36 -19.13
CA GLY A 948 -2.55 24.79 -19.59
C GLY A 948 -3.64 24.47 -18.56
N ILE A 949 -4.89 24.82 -18.89
CA ILE A 949 -6.11 24.53 -18.12
C ILE A 949 -7.16 24.07 -19.11
N ASN A 950 -7.67 22.85 -18.95
CA ASN A 950 -8.60 22.27 -19.91
C ASN A 950 -10.02 22.79 -19.66
N HIS A 951 -10.48 22.72 -18.40
CA HIS A 951 -11.83 23.04 -17.97
C HIS A 951 -11.85 23.45 -16.49
N TYR A 952 -12.88 24.18 -16.05
CA TYR A 952 -13.13 24.51 -14.64
C TYR A 952 -14.51 24.01 -14.21
N VAL A 953 -14.77 23.90 -12.91
CA VAL A 953 -16.13 23.67 -12.38
C VAL A 953 -16.72 25.02 -12.00
N LYS A 954 -17.81 25.45 -12.65
CA LYS A 954 -18.41 26.77 -12.43
C LYS A 954 -19.00 26.90 -11.02
N ASP A 955 -19.59 25.80 -10.54
CA ASP A 955 -20.21 25.69 -9.22
C ASP A 955 -19.19 25.49 -8.08
N LEU A 956 -17.87 25.50 -8.34
CA LEU A 956 -16.83 25.05 -7.39
C LEU A 956 -16.83 25.84 -6.07
N LYS A 957 -17.34 27.08 -6.08
CA LYS A 957 -17.42 27.96 -4.91
C LYS A 957 -18.68 27.77 -4.05
N LYS A 958 -19.60 26.86 -4.39
CA LYS A 958 -20.80 26.58 -3.58
C LYS A 958 -20.45 25.98 -2.21
N PRO A 959 -19.53 24.99 -2.08
CA PRO A 959 -18.88 24.72 -0.82
C PRO A 959 -18.09 25.96 -0.42
N ARG A 960 -18.56 26.68 0.60
CA ARG A 960 -18.07 28.03 0.97
C ARG A 960 -16.55 28.09 1.17
N ILE A 961 -15.98 26.98 1.63
CA ILE A 961 -14.54 26.75 1.82
C ILE A 961 -13.69 26.90 0.53
N LEU A 962 -14.28 26.61 -0.64
CA LEU A 962 -13.64 26.74 -1.95
C LEU A 962 -13.90 28.11 -2.61
N GLY A 963 -14.72 28.97 -2.00
CA GLY A 963 -14.83 30.37 -2.36
C GLY A 963 -13.61 31.22 -1.95
N LYS A 964 -12.82 30.69 -1.01
CA LYS A 964 -11.65 31.32 -0.37
C LYS A 964 -10.32 30.76 -0.90
N PRO A 965 -9.17 31.41 -0.63
CA PRO A 965 -7.84 30.84 -0.88
C PRO A 965 -7.66 29.52 -0.10
N THR A 966 -7.69 28.39 -0.80
CA THR A 966 -7.70 27.06 -0.18
C THR A 966 -6.78 26.12 -0.95
N ILE A 967 -5.92 25.40 -0.22
CA ILE A 967 -5.01 24.40 -0.79
C ILE A 967 -5.55 23.00 -0.57
N ILE A 968 -5.64 22.22 -1.65
CA ILE A 968 -6.23 20.88 -1.65
C ILE A 968 -5.12 19.85 -1.90
N PHE A 969 -4.83 19.07 -0.87
CA PHE A 969 -3.85 18.00 -0.91
C PHE A 969 -4.51 16.65 -1.23
N GLY A 970 -3.76 15.81 -1.95
CA GLY A 970 -4.01 14.38 -2.08
C GLY A 970 -2.79 13.60 -1.66
N ALA A 971 -2.98 12.47 -0.98
CA ALA A 971 -1.89 11.66 -0.44
C ALA A 971 -2.18 10.15 -0.61
N ASP A 972 -1.18 9.37 -1.05
CA ASP A 972 -1.27 7.91 -1.27
C ASP A 972 0.06 7.24 -0.92
N VAL A 973 0.02 6.06 -0.30
CA VAL A 973 1.20 5.23 -0.03
C VAL A 973 1.03 3.90 -0.77
N THR A 974 1.98 3.61 -1.66
CA THR A 974 2.02 2.36 -2.42
C THR A 974 3.11 1.46 -1.83
N HIS A 975 2.72 0.35 -1.19
CA HIS A 975 3.62 -0.71 -0.72
C HIS A 975 4.05 -1.68 -1.84
N PRO A 976 5.13 -2.47 -1.64
CA PRO A 976 5.46 -3.61 -2.50
C PRO A 976 4.53 -4.80 -2.23
N SER A 977 4.79 -5.95 -2.86
CA SER A 977 4.16 -7.23 -2.47
C SER A 977 4.49 -7.63 -1.02
N PRO A 978 3.59 -8.39 -0.34
CA PRO A 978 3.92 -9.10 0.90
C PRO A 978 5.11 -10.08 0.79
N ASP A 979 5.44 -10.55 -0.41
CA ASP A 979 6.60 -11.42 -0.69
C ASP A 979 7.85 -10.62 -1.14
N GLU A 980 7.74 -9.31 -1.36
CA GLU A 980 8.83 -8.41 -1.79
C GLU A 980 9.31 -7.56 -0.60
N THR A 981 9.98 -8.19 0.37
CA THR A 981 10.46 -7.51 1.59
C THR A 981 11.58 -6.50 1.34
N SER A 982 12.43 -6.73 0.34
CA SER A 982 13.60 -5.92 0.02
C SER A 982 13.31 -4.72 -0.91
N ILE A 983 12.07 -4.21 -0.90
CA ILE A 983 11.65 -3.08 -1.74
C ILE A 983 10.97 -2.05 -0.84
N PRO A 984 11.36 -0.76 -0.85
CA PRO A 984 10.78 0.25 0.02
C PRO A 984 9.29 0.49 -0.29
N SER A 985 8.57 1.14 0.63
CA SER A 985 7.30 1.80 0.31
C SER A 985 7.55 3.08 -0.51
N VAL A 986 6.52 3.55 -1.23
CA VAL A 986 6.58 4.84 -1.93
C VAL A 986 5.39 5.67 -1.47
N ALA A 987 5.67 6.75 -0.75
CA ALA A 987 4.67 7.75 -0.37
C ALA A 987 4.70 8.92 -1.36
N ALA A 988 3.52 9.45 -1.70
CA ALA A 988 3.42 10.64 -2.54
C ALA A 988 2.30 11.57 -2.10
N VAL A 989 2.58 12.87 -2.22
CA VAL A 989 1.67 13.96 -1.87
C VAL A 989 1.60 14.96 -3.02
N THR A 990 0.39 15.25 -3.46
CA THR A 990 0.08 16.27 -4.45
C THR A 990 -0.68 17.42 -3.80
N SER A 991 -0.52 18.64 -4.31
CA SER A 991 -1.27 19.81 -3.82
C SER A 991 -1.73 20.68 -4.98
N SER A 992 -2.94 21.25 -4.87
CA SER A 992 -3.42 22.24 -5.83
C SER A 992 -2.63 23.55 -5.67
N TYR A 993 -2.38 24.26 -6.76
CA TYR A 993 -1.71 25.58 -6.70
C TYR A 993 -2.43 26.69 -7.47
N ASP A 994 -3.58 26.41 -8.08
CA ASP A 994 -4.45 27.40 -8.71
C ASP A 994 -5.83 27.49 -8.01
N PRO A 995 -6.50 28.66 -7.99
CA PRO A 995 -7.81 28.80 -7.34
C PRO A 995 -8.95 28.03 -8.01
N ALA A 996 -8.73 27.46 -9.21
CA ALA A 996 -9.67 26.58 -9.89
C ALA A 996 -9.48 25.09 -9.53
N ALA A 997 -8.50 24.76 -8.68
CA ALA A 997 -8.15 23.40 -8.27
C ALA A 997 -7.96 22.41 -9.45
N PHE A 998 -7.43 22.89 -10.57
CA PHE A 998 -7.16 22.08 -11.77
C PHE A 998 -5.68 21.65 -11.83
N LYS A 999 -4.77 22.51 -11.34
CA LYS A 999 -3.32 22.33 -11.43
C LYS A 999 -2.73 21.85 -10.11
N TYR A 1000 -1.89 20.83 -10.22
CA TYR A 1000 -1.26 20.17 -9.09
C TYR A 1000 0.25 20.08 -9.27
N ASN A 1001 0.98 20.23 -8.17
CA ASN A 1001 2.39 19.84 -8.09
C ASN A 1001 2.52 18.53 -7.29
N MET A 1002 3.55 17.73 -7.52
CA MET A 1002 3.79 16.47 -6.79
C MET A 1002 5.12 16.46 -6.03
N MET A 1003 5.09 15.83 -4.86
CA MET A 1003 6.27 15.41 -4.10
C MET A 1003 6.10 13.93 -3.70
N TRP A 1004 7.22 13.23 -3.50
CA TRP A 1004 7.21 11.81 -3.18
C TRP A 1004 8.54 11.39 -2.53
N ASN A 1005 8.52 10.34 -1.72
CA ASN A 1005 9.69 9.76 -1.08
C ASN A 1005 9.60 8.22 -1.08
N LEU A 1006 10.76 7.59 -0.98
CA LEU A 1006 10.95 6.24 -0.45
C LEU A 1006 10.90 6.30 1.09
N GLN A 1007 10.19 5.35 1.67
CA GLN A 1007 10.12 5.10 3.12
C GLN A 1007 10.07 3.58 3.37
N ASP A 1008 10.17 3.14 4.62
CA ASP A 1008 10.40 1.73 4.92
C ASP A 1008 9.29 0.78 4.42
N PRO A 1009 9.62 -0.49 4.12
CA PRO A 1009 8.64 -1.47 3.63
C PRO A 1009 7.46 -1.62 4.60
N ARG A 1010 6.23 -1.36 4.11
CA ARG A 1010 4.95 -1.45 4.84
C ARG A 1010 4.69 -0.35 5.89
N VAL A 1011 5.53 0.67 6.03
CA VAL A 1011 5.18 1.88 6.80
C VAL A 1011 4.08 2.64 6.05
N GLU A 1012 2.89 2.76 6.67
CA GLU A 1012 1.73 3.47 6.10
C GLU A 1012 1.79 4.99 6.35
N ILE A 1013 2.27 5.45 7.51
CA ILE A 1013 2.36 6.91 7.81
C ILE A 1013 3.35 7.58 6.85
N ILE A 1014 3.01 8.76 6.31
CA ILE A 1014 3.89 9.46 5.37
C ILE A 1014 5.09 10.10 6.10
N GLU A 1015 6.28 9.56 5.87
CA GLU A 1015 7.53 10.07 6.42
C GLU A 1015 7.95 11.36 5.71
N GLY A 1016 8.40 12.35 6.49
CA GLY A 1016 8.78 13.67 5.95
C GLY A 1016 7.62 14.56 5.48
N LEU A 1017 6.36 14.23 5.82
CA LEU A 1017 5.18 14.99 5.38
C LEU A 1017 5.27 16.50 5.69
N GLN A 1018 5.90 16.90 6.81
CA GLN A 1018 6.10 18.30 7.17
C GLN A 1018 6.82 19.05 6.04
N THR A 1019 7.96 18.52 5.57
CA THR A 1019 8.75 19.10 4.49
C THR A 1019 7.96 19.18 3.18
N PHE A 1020 7.11 18.17 2.88
CA PHE A 1020 6.23 18.21 1.71
C PHE A 1020 5.21 19.34 1.82
N VAL A 1021 4.49 19.44 2.93
CA VAL A 1021 3.45 20.47 3.14
C VAL A 1021 4.08 21.87 3.11
N GLU A 1022 5.22 22.06 3.78
CA GLU A 1022 5.95 23.34 3.80
C GLU A 1022 6.40 23.77 2.40
N THR A 1023 7.00 22.87 1.61
CA THR A 1023 7.41 23.14 0.23
C THR A 1023 6.22 23.49 -0.67
N GLN A 1024 5.10 22.77 -0.52
CA GLN A 1024 3.89 22.98 -1.31
C GLN A 1024 3.16 24.28 -0.91
N LEU A 1025 3.17 24.65 0.37
CA LEU A 1025 2.69 25.95 0.86
C LEU A 1025 3.53 27.09 0.27
N LYS A 1026 4.86 27.00 0.29
CA LYS A 1026 5.77 27.96 -0.36
C LYS A 1026 5.48 28.07 -1.87
N PHE A 1027 5.21 26.95 -2.55
CA PHE A 1027 4.82 26.95 -3.96
C PHE A 1027 3.49 27.68 -4.20
N PHE A 1028 2.45 27.39 -3.41
CA PHE A 1028 1.15 28.06 -3.49
C PHE A 1028 1.26 29.57 -3.26
N ILE A 1029 2.00 29.99 -2.23
CA ILE A 1029 2.25 31.40 -1.89
C ILE A 1029 2.96 32.11 -3.04
N ASN A 1030 3.99 31.48 -3.60
CA ASN A 1030 4.74 32.05 -4.73
C ASN A 1030 3.88 32.18 -5.99
N ALA A 1031 2.95 31.25 -6.24
CA ALA A 1031 2.05 31.27 -7.39
C ALA A 1031 0.89 32.27 -7.25
N ASN A 1032 0.30 32.41 -6.05
CA ASN A 1032 -0.93 33.19 -5.82
C ASN A 1032 -0.72 34.54 -5.11
N LYS A 1033 0.50 34.80 -4.61
CA LYS A 1033 0.86 35.96 -3.75
C LYS A 1033 -0.02 36.09 -2.50
N ARG A 1034 -0.60 34.98 -2.04
CA ARG A 1034 -1.43 34.85 -0.83
C ARG A 1034 -1.16 33.51 -0.17
N LYS A 1035 -1.20 33.47 1.17
CA LYS A 1035 -1.27 32.21 1.93
C LYS A 1035 -2.64 31.56 1.70
N PRO A 1036 -2.75 30.22 1.69
CA PRO A 1036 -4.03 29.57 1.90
C PRO A 1036 -4.64 30.00 3.23
N GLU A 1037 -5.94 30.26 3.25
CA GLU A 1037 -6.71 30.43 4.49
C GLU A 1037 -7.10 29.05 5.07
N HIS A 1038 -7.25 28.01 4.23
CA HIS A 1038 -7.70 26.67 4.63
C HIS A 1038 -6.91 25.56 3.92
N ILE A 1039 -6.80 24.40 4.56
CA ILE A 1039 -6.13 23.19 4.06
C ILE A 1039 -7.12 22.03 4.02
N ILE A 1040 -7.24 21.36 2.88
CA ILE A 1040 -8.11 20.18 2.72
C ILE A 1040 -7.26 19.01 2.27
N PHE A 1041 -7.23 17.92 3.05
CA PHE A 1041 -6.27 16.82 2.89
C PHE A 1041 -6.98 15.48 2.66
N TYR A 1042 -6.88 14.94 1.44
CA TYR A 1042 -7.47 13.64 1.07
C TYR A 1042 -6.44 12.51 1.05
N ARG A 1043 -6.53 11.61 2.04
CA ARG A 1043 -5.57 10.53 2.29
C ARG A 1043 -6.10 9.16 1.87
N ASP A 1044 -5.53 8.55 0.85
CA ASP A 1044 -5.91 7.21 0.39
C ASP A 1044 -5.36 6.09 1.28
N GLY A 1045 -5.82 4.85 1.06
CA GLY A 1045 -5.19 3.61 1.54
C GLY A 1045 -5.46 3.21 3.00
N VAL A 1046 -5.49 4.17 3.92
CA VAL A 1046 -5.48 3.93 5.38
C VAL A 1046 -6.65 3.06 5.86
N SER A 1047 -6.34 2.07 6.71
CA SER A 1047 -7.34 1.19 7.32
C SER A 1047 -7.95 1.78 8.61
N GLU A 1048 -9.18 1.37 8.93
CA GLU A 1048 -9.97 1.87 10.07
C GLU A 1048 -9.19 1.78 11.41
N GLY A 1049 -8.45 0.69 11.63
CA GLY A 1049 -7.61 0.50 12.83
C GLY A 1049 -6.35 1.37 12.92
N GLN A 1050 -6.01 2.13 11.87
CA GLN A 1050 -4.85 3.03 11.82
C GLN A 1050 -5.24 4.51 11.88
N PHE A 1051 -6.54 4.85 11.85
CA PHE A 1051 -7.03 6.24 11.73
C PHE A 1051 -6.43 7.18 12.77
N GLN A 1052 -6.44 6.80 14.06
CA GLN A 1052 -5.90 7.63 15.14
C GLN A 1052 -4.40 7.89 15.00
N GLN A 1053 -3.62 6.85 14.66
CA GLN A 1053 -2.17 6.94 14.53
C GLN A 1053 -1.76 7.79 13.32
N VAL A 1054 -2.40 7.57 12.17
CA VAL A 1054 -2.13 8.32 10.93
C VAL A 1054 -2.59 9.77 11.07
N MET A 1055 -3.79 10.02 11.60
CA MET A 1055 -4.27 11.38 11.87
C MET A 1055 -3.31 12.11 12.82
N GLY A 1056 -2.96 11.51 13.97
CA GLY A 1056 -2.11 12.15 14.97
C GLY A 1056 -0.73 12.53 14.43
N ALA A 1057 -0.12 11.67 13.62
CA ALA A 1057 1.18 11.95 12.98
C ALA A 1057 1.05 12.97 11.83
N GLU A 1058 0.18 12.71 10.86
CA GLU A 1058 0.09 13.49 9.62
C GLU A 1058 -0.49 14.90 9.86
N LEU A 1059 -1.49 15.06 10.75
CA LEU A 1059 -2.03 16.37 11.12
C LEU A 1059 -1.02 17.22 11.89
N THR A 1060 -0.24 16.63 12.80
CA THR A 1060 0.85 17.33 13.50
C THR A 1060 1.92 17.81 12.52
N ALA A 1061 2.26 16.99 11.52
CA ALA A 1061 3.18 17.38 10.45
C ALA A 1061 2.64 18.54 9.59
N ILE A 1062 1.35 18.54 9.24
CA ILE A 1062 0.67 19.64 8.54
C ILE A 1062 0.71 20.93 9.38
N LYS A 1063 0.41 20.87 10.68
CA LYS A 1063 0.40 22.04 11.57
C LYS A 1063 1.80 22.62 11.78
N ARG A 1064 2.81 21.78 12.01
CA ARG A 1064 4.22 22.22 12.08
C ARG A 1064 4.71 22.83 10.77
N ALA A 1065 4.29 22.29 9.63
CA ALA A 1065 4.63 22.85 8.32
C ALA A 1065 4.04 24.25 8.10
N CYS A 1066 2.88 24.56 8.69
CA CYS A 1066 2.32 25.91 8.68
C CYS A 1066 3.13 26.84 9.58
N GLN A 1067 3.44 26.42 10.82
CA GLN A 1067 4.26 27.19 11.77
C GLN A 1067 5.69 27.46 11.24
N ALA A 1068 6.22 26.61 10.34
CA ALA A 1068 7.49 26.79 9.65
C ALA A 1068 7.44 27.78 8.46
N ILE A 1069 6.24 28.19 8.01
CA ILE A 1069 6.08 29.36 7.12
C ILE A 1069 6.12 30.65 7.94
N GLU A 1070 5.41 30.65 9.07
CA GLU A 1070 5.27 31.79 9.98
C GLU A 1070 4.69 31.30 11.32
N SER A 1071 5.22 31.76 12.45
CA SER A 1071 4.96 31.14 13.76
C SER A 1071 3.49 31.14 14.21
N ASN A 1072 2.71 32.14 13.81
CA ASN A 1072 1.28 32.25 14.09
C ASN A 1072 0.37 31.79 12.93
N TYR A 1073 0.91 31.31 11.81
CA TYR A 1073 0.11 30.83 10.68
C TYR A 1073 -0.45 29.43 10.98
N ASN A 1074 -1.73 29.39 11.34
CA ASN A 1074 -2.46 28.18 11.73
C ASN A 1074 -3.82 28.09 10.99
N PRO A 1075 -3.83 27.79 9.67
CA PRO A 1075 -5.06 27.67 8.90
C PRO A 1075 -5.90 26.45 9.36
N PRO A 1076 -7.24 26.52 9.29
CA PRO A 1076 -8.11 25.37 9.53
C PRO A 1076 -7.83 24.22 8.55
N VAL A 1077 -7.73 23.00 9.10
CA VAL A 1077 -7.51 21.76 8.36
C VAL A 1077 -8.76 20.89 8.38
N THR A 1078 -9.17 20.40 7.21
CA THR A 1078 -10.14 19.31 7.06
C THR A 1078 -9.41 18.07 6.51
N PHE A 1079 -9.42 16.97 7.25
CA PHE A 1079 -8.71 15.72 6.92
C PHE A 1079 -9.73 14.61 6.57
N LEU A 1080 -9.65 14.09 5.35
CA LEU A 1080 -10.52 13.02 4.86
C LEU A 1080 -9.71 11.79 4.44
N VAL A 1081 -10.02 10.61 4.99
CA VAL A 1081 -9.52 9.35 4.47
C VAL A 1081 -10.41 8.85 3.33
N VAL A 1082 -9.80 8.34 2.25
CA VAL A 1082 -10.43 7.85 1.02
C VAL A 1082 -10.19 6.35 0.91
N GLN A 1083 -11.25 5.54 0.98
CA GLN A 1083 -11.17 4.08 0.91
C GLN A 1083 -11.76 3.54 -0.40
N LYS A 1084 -10.98 3.59 -1.49
CA LYS A 1084 -11.32 3.06 -2.82
C LYS A 1084 -11.38 1.51 -2.91
N ARG A 1085 -11.22 0.77 -1.79
CA ARG A 1085 -10.93 -0.68 -1.73
C ARG A 1085 -11.80 -1.52 -0.76
N HIS A 1086 -13.12 -1.33 -0.74
CA HIS A 1086 -14.06 -2.14 0.07
C HIS A 1086 -14.99 -3.07 -0.75
N HIS A 1087 -15.81 -3.90 -0.07
CA HIS A 1087 -16.72 -4.87 -0.69
C HIS A 1087 -18.18 -4.38 -0.85
N THR A 1088 -18.55 -3.23 -0.27
CA THR A 1088 -19.84 -2.54 -0.52
C THR A 1088 -20.10 -2.32 -2.01
N ARG A 1089 -21.34 -2.59 -2.46
CA ARG A 1089 -21.93 -2.29 -3.77
C ARG A 1089 -23.36 -1.81 -3.59
N PHE A 1090 -23.82 -0.97 -4.50
CA PHE A 1090 -25.20 -0.48 -4.58
C PHE A 1090 -25.85 -0.96 -5.87
N PHE A 1091 -27.15 -1.26 -5.79
CA PHE A 1091 -28.01 -1.66 -6.90
C PHE A 1091 -29.26 -0.76 -6.90
N PRO A 1092 -29.77 -0.29 -8.05
CA PRO A 1092 -31.04 0.43 -8.09
C PRO A 1092 -32.17 -0.43 -7.52
N SER A 1093 -32.99 0.13 -6.62
CA SER A 1093 -34.15 -0.59 -6.06
C SER A 1093 -35.24 -0.78 -7.12
N SER A 1094 -35.33 0.16 -8.08
CA SER A 1094 -36.18 0.12 -9.26
C SER A 1094 -35.39 0.47 -10.55
N PRO A 1095 -35.89 0.09 -11.75
CA PRO A 1095 -35.28 0.49 -13.02
C PRO A 1095 -35.22 2.03 -13.22
N ALA A 1096 -36.15 2.78 -12.62
CA ALA A 1096 -36.20 4.23 -12.72
C ALA A 1096 -35.10 4.95 -11.92
N GLU A 1097 -34.53 4.29 -10.90
CA GLU A 1097 -33.43 4.85 -10.11
C GLU A 1097 -32.06 4.65 -10.76
N GLY A 1098 -31.96 3.71 -11.71
CA GLY A 1098 -30.74 3.37 -12.44
C GLY A 1098 -30.26 4.43 -13.42
N ASP A 1099 -29.05 4.23 -13.93
CA ASP A 1099 -28.40 5.10 -14.93
C ASP A 1099 -28.92 4.87 -16.36
N GLY A 1100 -29.79 3.87 -16.57
CA GLY A 1100 -30.30 3.46 -17.88
C GLY A 1100 -29.19 2.94 -18.82
N SER A 1101 -28.04 2.52 -18.27
CA SER A 1101 -26.97 1.89 -19.06
C SER A 1101 -27.19 0.39 -19.17
N ARG A 1102 -26.42 -0.26 -20.06
CA ARG A 1102 -26.35 -1.74 -20.16
C ARG A 1102 -25.98 -2.42 -18.83
N ASN A 1103 -25.29 -1.72 -17.92
CA ASN A 1103 -24.89 -2.26 -16.62
C ASN A 1103 -25.91 -1.95 -15.50
N ASN A 1104 -26.93 -1.12 -15.78
CA ASN A 1104 -27.99 -0.66 -14.87
C ASN A 1104 -27.48 -0.25 -13.46
N ASN A 1105 -26.49 0.65 -13.42
CA ASN A 1105 -25.87 1.08 -12.17
C ASN A 1105 -26.69 2.19 -11.48
N VAL A 1106 -26.47 2.41 -10.19
CA VAL A 1106 -26.97 3.64 -9.53
C VAL A 1106 -26.33 4.88 -10.18
N ARG A 1107 -27.07 5.99 -10.24
CA ARG A 1107 -26.69 7.19 -10.99
C ARG A 1107 -25.43 7.86 -10.40
N PRO A 1108 -24.52 8.42 -11.23
CA PRO A 1108 -23.41 9.24 -10.74
C PRO A 1108 -23.92 10.40 -9.88
N GLY A 1109 -23.28 10.63 -8.74
CA GLY A 1109 -23.75 11.53 -7.69
C GLY A 1109 -24.50 10.81 -6.54
N THR A 1110 -24.73 9.49 -6.62
CA THR A 1110 -25.37 8.73 -5.53
C THR A 1110 -24.51 8.71 -4.26
N ILE A 1111 -25.05 9.26 -3.18
CA ILE A 1111 -24.55 9.24 -1.81
C ILE A 1111 -25.31 8.20 -0.98
N VAL A 1112 -24.60 7.48 -0.11
CA VAL A 1112 -25.15 6.80 1.07
C VAL A 1112 -24.32 7.18 2.30
N ASP A 1113 -24.94 7.91 3.20
CA ASP A 1113 -24.39 8.56 4.40
C ASP A 1113 -25.04 8.03 5.70
N THR A 1114 -26.05 7.18 5.58
CA THR A 1114 -26.84 6.63 6.69
C THR A 1114 -26.89 5.10 6.66
N THR A 1115 -27.37 4.50 7.76
CA THR A 1115 -27.69 3.06 7.92
C THR A 1115 -26.48 2.11 7.89
N ILE A 1116 -25.78 2.01 6.75
CA ILE A 1116 -24.58 1.16 6.55
C ILE A 1116 -23.27 1.90 6.81
N THR A 1117 -23.35 3.21 7.08
CA THR A 1117 -22.26 4.05 7.59
C THR A 1117 -22.02 3.80 9.07
N HIS A 1118 -20.91 4.34 9.60
CA HIS A 1118 -20.49 4.15 10.98
C HIS A 1118 -21.52 4.74 11.98
N PRO A 1119 -21.68 4.19 13.20
CA PRO A 1119 -22.64 4.66 14.20
C PRO A 1119 -22.61 6.17 14.50
N THR A 1120 -21.42 6.76 14.63
CA THR A 1120 -21.23 8.16 15.07
C THR A 1120 -20.24 8.96 14.23
N ASP A 1121 -19.12 8.38 13.82
CA ASP A 1121 -18.12 9.08 13.01
C ASP A 1121 -18.69 9.57 11.67
N LEU A 1122 -18.06 10.59 11.09
CA LEU A 1122 -18.57 11.29 9.91
C LEU A 1122 -18.06 10.63 8.62
N ASP A 1123 -18.71 9.54 8.23
CA ASP A 1123 -18.45 8.80 6.99
C ASP A 1123 -19.62 8.81 5.99
N PHE A 1124 -19.28 8.66 4.70
CA PHE A 1124 -20.24 8.50 3.61
C PHE A 1124 -19.64 7.69 2.44
N TYR A 1125 -20.50 7.14 1.60
CA TYR A 1125 -20.17 6.47 0.34
C TYR A 1125 -20.64 7.32 -0.84
N LEU A 1126 -19.78 7.56 -1.83
CA LEU A 1126 -20.12 8.28 -3.07
C LEU A 1126 -19.86 7.42 -4.32
N VAL A 1127 -20.87 7.26 -5.18
CA VAL A 1127 -20.72 6.80 -6.57
C VAL A 1127 -20.60 8.03 -7.47
N SER A 1128 -19.39 8.58 -7.58
CA SER A 1128 -19.14 9.80 -8.38
C SER A 1128 -19.19 9.60 -9.89
N HIS A 1129 -19.07 8.36 -10.39
CA HIS A 1129 -18.66 8.09 -11.78
C HIS A 1129 -19.60 7.12 -12.50
N ALA A 1130 -19.76 7.30 -13.82
CA ALA A 1130 -20.45 6.33 -14.67
C ALA A 1130 -19.55 5.13 -14.98
N SER A 1131 -19.94 3.96 -14.47
CA SER A 1131 -19.23 2.69 -14.64
C SER A 1131 -19.41 2.11 -16.06
N ILE A 1132 -18.33 2.16 -16.83
CA ILE A 1132 -18.27 1.70 -18.23
C ILE A 1132 -18.54 0.19 -18.34
N GLN A 1133 -18.07 -0.61 -17.37
CA GLN A 1133 -18.22 -2.06 -17.36
C GLN A 1133 -18.43 -2.57 -15.93
N GLY A 1134 -19.44 -3.41 -15.74
CA GLY A 1134 -19.75 -4.05 -14.46
C GLY A 1134 -20.48 -3.15 -13.46
N THR A 1135 -20.67 -3.68 -12.25
CA THR A 1135 -21.25 -2.95 -11.10
C THR A 1135 -20.31 -1.89 -10.55
N ALA A 1136 -20.84 -0.69 -10.34
CA ALA A 1136 -20.14 0.44 -9.73
C ALA A 1136 -19.66 0.11 -8.32
N ARG A 1137 -18.42 0.54 -8.01
CA ARG A 1137 -17.92 0.61 -6.65
C ARG A 1137 -18.14 2.05 -6.16
N PRO A 1138 -18.95 2.31 -5.11
CA PRO A 1138 -18.81 3.57 -4.40
C PRO A 1138 -17.38 3.68 -3.84
N THR A 1139 -16.92 4.89 -3.59
CA THR A 1139 -15.75 5.12 -2.72
C THR A 1139 -16.26 5.57 -1.36
N LYS A 1140 -15.69 5.02 -0.28
CA LYS A 1140 -15.99 5.46 1.09
C LYS A 1140 -15.05 6.60 1.50
N TYR A 1141 -15.60 7.57 2.24
CA TYR A 1141 -14.90 8.71 2.81
C TYR A 1141 -15.12 8.72 4.32
N TYR A 1142 -14.09 9.07 5.09
CA TYR A 1142 -14.14 9.30 6.54
C TYR A 1142 -13.54 10.66 6.84
N ARG A 1143 -14.31 11.59 7.43
CA ARG A 1143 -13.81 12.89 7.91
C ARG A 1143 -13.20 12.72 9.30
N LEU A 1144 -11.88 12.59 9.37
CA LEU A 1144 -11.15 12.33 10.62
C LEU A 1144 -10.86 13.60 11.43
N TRP A 1145 -10.79 14.76 10.78
CA TRP A 1145 -10.58 16.04 11.43
C TRP A 1145 -11.24 17.15 10.62
N ASP A 1146 -11.80 18.17 11.29
CA ASP A 1146 -12.38 19.33 10.62
C ASP A 1146 -12.47 20.58 11.50
N GLU A 1147 -11.47 21.43 11.42
CA GLU A 1147 -11.49 22.77 12.03
C GLU A 1147 -12.34 23.78 11.24
N ALA A 1148 -12.62 23.51 9.95
CA ALA A 1148 -13.45 24.37 9.11
C ALA A 1148 -14.95 24.19 9.39
N LYS A 1149 -15.34 23.17 10.18
CA LYS A 1149 -16.71 22.87 10.61
C LYS A 1149 -17.70 22.78 9.43
N LEU A 1150 -17.30 22.09 8.36
CA LEU A 1150 -18.13 21.95 7.17
C LEU A 1150 -19.43 21.20 7.49
N THR A 1151 -20.53 21.52 6.79
CA THR A 1151 -21.68 20.62 6.78
C THR A 1151 -21.37 19.33 6.01
N ASP A 1152 -22.15 18.27 6.24
CA ASP A 1152 -22.04 17.04 5.45
C ASP A 1152 -22.31 17.33 3.97
N ASP A 1153 -23.33 18.15 3.65
CA ASP A 1153 -23.64 18.56 2.28
C ASP A 1153 -22.48 19.32 1.60
N GLU A 1154 -21.81 20.27 2.28
CA GLU A 1154 -20.63 20.95 1.74
C GLU A 1154 -19.44 19.99 1.54
N THR A 1155 -19.28 19.00 2.41
CA THR A 1155 -18.23 17.98 2.33
C THR A 1155 -18.45 17.04 1.15
N GLU A 1156 -19.69 16.59 0.96
CA GLU A 1156 -20.10 15.71 -0.14
C GLU A 1156 -20.09 16.43 -1.49
N GLU A 1157 -20.65 17.64 -1.58
CA GLU A 1157 -20.67 18.45 -2.80
C GLU A 1157 -19.24 18.76 -3.26
N MET A 1158 -18.37 19.20 -2.34
CA MET A 1158 -16.94 19.36 -2.61
C MET A 1158 -16.31 18.07 -3.14
N THR A 1159 -16.50 16.94 -2.45
CA THR A 1159 -15.91 15.66 -2.84
C THR A 1159 -16.35 15.27 -4.25
N TYR A 1160 -17.62 15.51 -4.58
CA TYR A 1160 -18.18 15.23 -5.90
C TYR A 1160 -17.68 16.20 -6.99
N TYR A 1161 -17.57 17.50 -6.71
CA TYR A 1161 -17.02 18.48 -7.65
C TYR A 1161 -15.54 18.22 -7.94
N LEU A 1162 -14.73 17.86 -6.94
CA LEU A 1162 -13.33 17.47 -7.13
C LEU A 1162 -13.15 16.18 -7.96
N CYS A 1163 -14.18 15.34 -8.10
CA CYS A 1163 -14.16 14.21 -9.04
C CYS A 1163 -14.25 14.63 -10.52
N HIS A 1164 -14.62 15.88 -10.81
CA HIS A 1164 -14.75 16.40 -12.18
C HIS A 1164 -13.49 17.14 -12.69
N LEU A 1165 -12.54 17.48 -11.81
CA LEU A 1165 -11.32 18.25 -12.14
C LEU A 1165 -10.12 17.37 -12.57
N PHE A 1166 -10.34 16.09 -12.86
CA PHE A 1166 -9.27 15.20 -13.32
C PHE A 1166 -8.94 15.45 -14.80
N SER A 1167 -7.83 16.15 -15.05
CA SER A 1167 -7.39 16.68 -16.35
C SER A 1167 -7.30 15.67 -17.51
N ARG A 1168 -7.26 14.36 -17.21
CA ARG A 1168 -7.00 13.29 -18.20
C ARG A 1168 -8.23 12.77 -18.96
N CYS A 1169 -9.45 13.20 -18.62
CA CYS A 1169 -10.66 12.81 -19.34
C CYS A 1169 -11.84 13.76 -19.07
N THR A 1170 -12.78 13.87 -20.01
CA THR A 1170 -14.06 14.58 -19.80
C THR A 1170 -15.11 13.69 -19.14
N ARG A 1171 -14.74 13.12 -17.99
CA ARG A 1171 -15.58 12.22 -17.17
C ARG A 1171 -15.32 12.48 -15.70
N SER A 1172 -16.36 12.34 -14.88
CA SER A 1172 -16.17 12.25 -13.43
C SER A 1172 -15.45 10.95 -13.07
N VAL A 1173 -14.38 11.05 -12.30
CA VAL A 1173 -13.60 9.89 -11.82
C VAL A 1173 -14.13 9.37 -10.49
N SER A 1174 -13.77 8.11 -10.16
CA SER A 1174 -14.29 7.36 -9.01
C SER A 1174 -13.94 7.92 -7.62
N TYR A 1175 -13.06 8.90 -7.55
CA TYR A 1175 -12.65 9.62 -6.33
C TYR A 1175 -11.91 10.92 -6.72
N PRO A 1176 -11.79 11.91 -5.82
CA PRO A 1176 -11.23 13.23 -6.13
C PRO A 1176 -9.93 13.24 -6.93
N ALA A 1177 -9.84 14.19 -7.86
CA ALA A 1177 -8.64 14.50 -8.62
C ALA A 1177 -7.33 14.57 -7.78
N PRO A 1178 -7.25 15.28 -6.63
CA PRO A 1178 -6.05 15.30 -5.78
C PRO A 1178 -5.54 13.90 -5.44
N THR A 1179 -6.39 13.03 -4.89
CA THR A 1179 -6.04 11.65 -4.51
C THR A 1179 -5.69 10.80 -5.74
N TYR A 1180 -6.34 11.05 -6.88
CA TYR A 1180 -5.99 10.40 -8.14
C TYR A 1180 -4.60 10.80 -8.64
N TYR A 1181 -4.22 12.07 -8.48
CA TYR A 1181 -2.88 12.57 -8.78
C TYR A 1181 -1.83 12.00 -7.81
N ALA A 1182 -2.14 11.86 -6.51
CA ALA A 1182 -1.24 11.25 -5.52
C ALA A 1182 -0.92 9.78 -5.87
N HIS A 1183 -1.93 8.98 -6.21
CA HIS A 1183 -1.74 7.60 -6.66
C HIS A 1183 -0.94 7.50 -7.99
N LEU A 1184 -1.06 8.49 -8.90
CA LEU A 1184 -0.20 8.59 -10.09
C LEU A 1184 1.24 8.99 -9.74
N ALA A 1185 1.44 9.83 -8.72
CA ALA A 1185 2.75 10.24 -8.21
C ALA A 1185 3.48 9.09 -7.48
N ALA A 1186 2.78 8.31 -6.64
CA ALA A 1186 3.33 7.11 -6.01
C ALA A 1186 3.71 6.04 -7.07
N PHE A 1187 2.88 5.87 -8.10
CA PHE A 1187 3.23 5.03 -9.25
C PHE A 1187 4.43 5.59 -10.05
N ARG A 1188 4.63 6.92 -10.08
CA ARG A 1188 5.81 7.54 -10.72
C ARG A 1188 7.09 7.27 -9.91
N GLY A 1189 7.06 7.40 -8.58
CA GLY A 1189 8.17 7.00 -7.70
C GLY A 1189 8.57 5.54 -7.87
N ARG A 1190 7.56 4.64 -7.94
CA ARG A 1190 7.76 3.20 -8.28
C ARG A 1190 8.47 2.97 -9.61
N VAL A 1191 8.24 3.84 -10.60
CA VAL A 1191 8.87 3.76 -11.93
C VAL A 1191 10.34 4.20 -11.90
N TYR A 1192 10.70 5.14 -11.03
CA TYR A 1192 12.09 5.60 -10.88
C TYR A 1192 13.02 4.57 -10.23
N ILE A 1193 12.52 3.78 -9.28
CA ILE A 1193 13.30 2.69 -8.64
C ILE A 1193 13.27 1.35 -9.40
N LYS A 1194 12.49 1.23 -10.49
CA LYS A 1194 12.35 -0.04 -11.24
C LYS A 1194 13.67 -0.41 -11.94
N ASN A 1195 14.19 -1.62 -11.68
CA ASN A 1195 15.56 -2.09 -12.05
C ASN A 1195 16.71 -1.41 -11.29
N ARG A 1196 16.47 -0.64 -10.21
CA ARG A 1196 17.54 -0.11 -9.36
C ARG A 1196 17.69 -0.96 -8.09
N HIS A 1197 18.92 -1.18 -7.66
CA HIS A 1197 19.19 -1.61 -6.28
C HIS A 1197 19.00 -0.39 -5.37
N ILE A 1198 18.23 -0.54 -4.31
CA ILE A 1198 17.98 0.52 -3.31
C ILE A 1198 18.50 0.00 -1.97
N ASN A 1199 19.40 0.75 -1.34
CA ASN A 1199 19.84 0.45 0.01
C ASN A 1199 18.77 0.90 1.04
N LEU A 1200 18.07 -0.06 1.64
CA LEU A 1200 17.09 0.22 2.69
C LEU A 1200 17.75 0.84 3.93
N ASP A 1201 19.00 0.47 4.24
CA ASP A 1201 19.75 1.00 5.40
C ASP A 1201 20.12 2.50 5.24
N ASN A 1202 19.83 3.12 4.07
CA ASN A 1202 20.05 4.54 3.86
C ASN A 1202 19.05 5.16 2.85
N LEU A 1203 17.75 4.97 3.08
CA LEU A 1203 16.69 5.61 2.29
C LEU A 1203 16.82 7.15 2.15
N PRO A 1204 17.30 7.93 3.16
CA PRO A 1204 17.54 9.36 2.99
C PRO A 1204 18.56 9.69 1.89
N ARG A 1205 19.63 8.89 1.75
CA ARG A 1205 20.58 9.03 0.64
C ARG A 1205 19.97 8.58 -0.69
N GLU A 1206 19.25 7.46 -0.70
CA GLU A 1206 18.64 6.92 -1.92
C GLU A 1206 17.63 7.90 -2.53
N ASN A 1207 16.79 8.53 -1.71
CA ASN A 1207 15.84 9.59 -2.12
C ASN A 1207 16.53 10.70 -2.94
N ASN A 1208 17.72 11.14 -2.53
CA ASN A 1208 18.49 12.17 -3.23
C ASN A 1208 19.03 11.71 -4.60
N THR A 1209 19.08 10.41 -4.91
CA THR A 1209 19.54 9.88 -6.21
C THR A 1209 18.44 9.74 -7.26
N VAL A 1210 17.17 9.86 -6.84
CA VAL A 1210 15.97 9.63 -7.68
C VAL A 1210 15.10 10.88 -7.84
N VAL A 1211 15.63 12.06 -7.51
CA VAL A 1211 14.96 13.35 -7.71
C VAL A 1211 14.94 13.73 -9.20
N ALA A 1212 13.80 14.18 -9.70
CA ALA A 1212 13.69 14.73 -11.06
C ALA A 1212 14.35 16.12 -11.15
N LYS A 1213 14.85 16.51 -12.34
CA LYS A 1213 15.63 17.76 -12.51
C LYS A 1213 14.86 19.00 -12.00
N PRO A 1214 15.44 19.84 -11.12
CA PRO A 1214 14.74 20.98 -10.51
C PRO A 1214 14.12 21.95 -11.54
N ASP A 1215 14.88 22.41 -12.53
CA ASP A 1215 14.38 23.34 -13.57
C ASP A 1215 13.24 22.73 -14.40
N PHE A 1216 13.26 21.41 -14.61
CA PHE A 1216 12.19 20.69 -15.30
C PHE A 1216 10.91 20.61 -14.46
N LEU A 1217 11.04 20.38 -13.14
CA LEU A 1217 9.93 20.41 -12.19
C LEU A 1217 9.32 21.82 -12.07
N GLN A 1218 10.16 22.85 -11.97
CA GLN A 1218 9.72 24.25 -11.91
C GLN A 1218 9.02 24.68 -13.21
N ALA A 1219 9.54 24.25 -14.37
CA ALA A 1219 8.94 24.56 -15.67
C ALA A 1219 7.67 23.74 -15.97
N ASN A 1220 7.52 22.52 -15.42
CA ASN A 1220 6.40 21.63 -15.72
C ASN A 1220 5.85 20.89 -14.47
N PRO A 1221 5.29 21.56 -13.45
CA PRO A 1221 4.76 20.88 -12.26
C PRO A 1221 3.78 19.74 -12.55
N MET A 1222 3.01 19.84 -13.64
CA MET A 1222 2.03 18.83 -14.09
C MET A 1222 2.63 17.71 -14.99
N TYR A 1223 3.96 17.58 -15.10
CA TYR A 1223 4.64 16.58 -15.96
C TYR A 1223 4.21 15.12 -15.70
N PHE A 1224 3.75 14.82 -14.50
CA PHE A 1224 3.46 13.47 -14.02
C PHE A 1224 2.13 12.88 -14.55
N VAL A 1225 1.27 13.72 -15.12
CA VAL A 1225 -0.08 13.41 -15.60
C VAL A 1225 -0.12 12.29 -16.66
#